data_AF-A0A7Z7BCF9-F1
#
_entry.id   AF-A0A7Z7BCF9-F1
#
_cell.length_a   1.000
_cell.length_b   1.000
_cell.length_c   1.000
_cell.angle_alpha   90.00
_cell.angle_beta   90.00
_cell.angle_gamma   90.00
#
_symmetry.space_group_name_H-M   'P 1'
#
loop_
_entity.id
_entity.type
_entity.pdbx_description
1 polymer ?
#
loop_
_entity_poly.entity_id
_entity_poly.type
_entity_poly.pdbx_seq_one_letter_code
_entity_poly.pdbx_strand_id
1 'polypeptide(L)'
;MAETDNFDDISAERFARKGSREVHVSELLKFERSERIPLLDPMIDTLPYGDMAWSAFEKLCAHLLKESEDLHILQAFQYGEQGDEQDEIDILARRPGSTSFVMAQCKRVKTISPSLLSGWLAGFRASTSAKRCETYLLCVASRVTKPGVVNQWNQFAVALEQEDKIHAELWDAAELDQRLRVLPGVVSRFFGVDYARRFCQFELSQDDFPAQFATEDEYLFDDQLTLQNRTVHASISLPSKRYPYCGAILSFARKDLTGISFSVTCKEFVGWMQWRNCAPNEDERPYARQPTVSAGKFVLAAGGVRLTLGDEEIEHLDWILRRAWPRFLEASQQLDRTWRFLRFPRFRDTEVGFSVMRASRQTWAHILEFARAFDFANGTTDRHVFDASSGMLKVYTEHPRGDLAEGYHLLLRAVSEPGVTLPWEGDVILVWEPPHGIAQCSERVGPEHMWDAEFTHDWILNVMSKWVHEWLAKRTVHNTRLRSLFVEKQQNFACDLTSLPILSRRNIGAVATVADLRDWVRYYQAYFHCYRGAPIPQKTVCDVLHLVARHLRHADSDGLKFIRMRLHLGDRDLAQDIERLITLSEDAFIERRLNLDSALRCLLIIMEKEPDLPRSELDHASDSLRAVSGRVREDLLCSAFSMAGLAG
;
A
#
# COMPACT_ATOMS: atom_id res chain seq x y z
N MET A 1 30.33 10.92 72.98
CA MET A 1 29.84 12.29 72.69
C MET A 1 29.82 12.40 71.18
N ALA A 2 28.75 11.91 70.57
CA ALA A 2 27.51 12.66 70.30
C ALA A 2 27.75 13.58 69.10
N GLU A 3 27.30 13.18 67.91
CA GLU A 3 25.94 13.41 67.34
C GLU A 3 26.09 14.55 66.30
N THR A 4 25.47 14.60 65.11
CA THR A 4 24.50 13.79 64.38
C THR A 4 24.41 14.37 62.95
N ASP A 5 24.08 13.51 61.98
CA ASP A 5 23.17 13.65 60.83
C ASP A 5 22.93 15.05 60.18
N ASN A 6 22.95 15.15 58.84
CA ASN A 6 21.84 14.72 57.95
C ASN A 6 22.05 15.22 56.50
N PHE A 7 21.79 14.30 55.55
CA PHE A 7 21.16 14.43 54.22
C PHE A 7 21.52 15.50 53.17
N ASP A 8 21.55 14.98 51.93
CA ASP A 8 21.39 15.61 50.60
C ASP A 8 22.58 16.34 49.97
N ASP A 9 23.29 15.63 49.09
CA ASP A 9 23.93 16.27 47.93
C ASP A 9 23.94 15.34 46.70
N ILE A 10 22.91 15.47 45.87
CA ILE A 10 22.93 15.12 44.45
C ILE A 10 22.54 16.40 43.72
N SER A 11 23.51 17.10 43.13
CA SER A 11 23.54 17.36 41.69
C SER A 11 24.56 18.44 41.31
N ALA A 12 25.07 18.27 40.09
CA ALA A 12 25.78 19.27 39.29
C ALA A 12 27.26 19.49 39.60
N GLU A 13 28.11 18.63 39.00
CA GLU A 13 29.35 19.15 38.43
C GLU A 13 29.91 18.27 37.30
N ARG A 14 30.39 18.95 36.25
CA ARG A 14 31.25 18.49 35.13
C ARG A 14 30.59 17.99 33.84
N PHE A 15 30.10 18.94 33.06
CA PHE A 15 30.26 18.90 31.60
C PHE A 15 30.93 20.19 31.12
N ALA A 16 32.27 20.16 30.97
CA ALA A 16 32.98 21.12 30.12
C ALA A 16 34.33 20.54 29.63
N ARG A 17 34.32 20.19 28.33
CA ARG A 17 35.41 20.20 27.34
C ARG A 17 36.74 19.49 27.68
N LYS A 18 36.91 18.29 27.11
CA LYS A 18 38.21 17.76 26.66
C LYS A 18 38.14 17.48 25.16
N GLY A 19 39.17 17.94 24.45
CA GLY A 19 39.17 18.16 23.00
C GLY A 19 38.87 16.94 22.14
N SER A 20 38.16 17.20 21.03
CA SER A 20 37.92 16.28 19.94
C SER A 20 39.24 16.00 19.22
N ARG A 21 39.77 14.79 19.33
CA ARG A 21 40.80 14.28 18.43
C ARG A 21 40.11 13.44 17.35
N GLU A 22 40.33 13.76 16.09
CA GLU A 22 39.93 12.87 14.99
C GLU A 22 40.74 11.57 15.09
N VAL A 23 40.02 10.46 15.29
CA VAL A 23 40.58 9.12 15.34
C VAL A 23 40.73 8.65 13.90
N HIS A 24 41.96 8.39 13.46
CA HIS A 24 42.23 7.87 12.13
C HIS A 24 41.62 6.47 11.99
N VAL A 25 41.02 6.12 10.84
CA VAL A 25 40.29 4.85 10.62
C VAL A 25 41.14 3.60 10.99
N SER A 26 42.46 3.70 10.83
CA SER A 26 43.41 2.65 11.23
C SER A 26 43.53 2.43 12.74
N GLU A 27 43.15 3.39 13.58
CA GLU A 27 43.07 3.23 15.05
C GLU A 27 41.75 2.52 15.46
N LEU A 28 40.65 2.72 14.72
CA LEU A 28 39.39 1.99 14.93
C LEU A 28 39.52 0.51 14.57
N LEU A 29 40.32 0.19 13.56
CA LEU A 29 40.58 -1.20 13.13
C LEU A 29 41.58 -1.95 14.03
N LYS A 30 42.15 -1.28 15.04
CA LYS A 30 43.07 -1.87 16.03
C LYS A 30 42.39 -2.34 17.30
N PHE A 31 41.05 -2.39 17.34
CA PHE A 31 40.38 -3.16 18.38
C PHE A 31 40.81 -4.63 18.22
N GLU A 32 41.71 -5.04 19.10
CA GLU A 32 42.03 -6.43 19.35
C GLU A 32 40.72 -7.20 19.43
N ARG A 33 40.68 -8.35 18.76
CA ARG A 33 39.57 -9.29 18.80
C ARG A 33 39.09 -9.40 20.25
N SER A 34 37.99 -8.70 20.55
CA SER A 34 37.25 -8.94 21.78
C SER A 34 36.99 -10.44 21.77
N GLU A 35 37.52 -11.14 22.78
CA GLU A 35 37.22 -12.54 22.99
C GLU A 35 35.70 -12.68 22.81
N ARG A 36 35.30 -13.59 21.92
CA ARG A 36 33.88 -13.88 21.70
C ARG A 36 33.33 -14.40 23.02
N ILE A 37 32.87 -13.52 23.89
CA ILE A 37 32.00 -13.90 24.99
C ILE A 37 30.72 -14.36 24.29
N PRO A 38 30.36 -15.65 24.35
CA PRO A 38 29.06 -16.07 23.85
C PRO A 38 28.01 -15.28 24.62
N LEU A 39 27.27 -14.44 23.92
CA LEU A 39 26.02 -13.88 24.43
C LEU A 39 25.07 -15.06 24.58
N LEU A 40 25.04 -15.64 25.78
CA LEU A 40 24.06 -16.62 26.18
C LEU A 40 22.76 -15.85 26.47
N ASP A 41 21.78 -15.96 25.57
CA ASP A 41 20.40 -15.54 25.83
C ASP A 41 19.55 -16.79 26.09
N PRO A 42 19.52 -17.30 27.33
CA PRO A 42 18.78 -18.50 27.66
C PRO A 42 17.28 -18.26 27.52
N MET A 43 16.57 -19.29 27.06
CA MET A 43 15.11 -19.31 27.06
C MET A 43 14.56 -19.11 28.48
N ILE A 44 13.36 -18.54 28.57
CA ILE A 44 12.63 -18.42 29.82
C ILE A 44 12.21 -19.82 30.26
N ASP A 45 12.55 -20.19 31.48
CA ASP A 45 12.30 -21.54 32.00
C ASP A 45 10.91 -21.74 32.60
N THR A 46 10.28 -20.66 33.08
CA THR A 46 9.02 -20.71 33.84
C THR A 46 8.11 -19.53 33.52
N LEU A 47 6.80 -19.76 33.40
CA LEU A 47 5.83 -18.67 33.20
C LEU A 47 5.41 -18.00 34.52
N PRO A 48 5.09 -16.69 34.51
CA PRO A 48 4.74 -15.93 35.72
C PRO A 48 3.26 -16.12 36.13
N TYR A 49 2.85 -17.36 36.46
CA TYR A 49 1.45 -17.66 36.85
C TYR A 49 0.94 -16.83 38.04
N GLY A 50 1.83 -16.42 38.95
CA GLY A 50 1.50 -15.63 40.13
C GLY A 50 1.01 -14.21 39.82
N ASP A 51 1.38 -13.67 38.67
CA ASP A 51 1.04 -12.30 38.24
C ASP A 51 -0.30 -12.25 37.48
N MET A 52 -0.85 -13.41 37.12
CA MET A 52 -2.15 -13.51 36.45
C MET A 52 -3.31 -13.35 37.43
N ALA A 53 -4.41 -12.74 36.99
CA ALA A 53 -5.67 -12.74 37.75
C ALA A 53 -6.20 -14.18 37.96
N TRP A 54 -6.92 -14.42 39.06
CA TRP A 54 -7.47 -15.74 39.40
C TRP A 54 -8.31 -16.34 38.26
N SER A 55 -9.24 -15.55 37.71
CA SER A 55 -10.08 -15.95 36.57
C SER A 55 -9.31 -16.16 35.26
N ALA A 56 -8.13 -15.56 35.11
CA ALA A 56 -7.27 -15.78 33.95
C ALA A 56 -6.54 -17.13 34.05
N PHE A 57 -6.16 -17.55 35.27
CA PHE A 57 -5.55 -18.85 35.51
C PHE A 57 -6.54 -20.01 35.23
N GLU A 58 -7.79 -19.89 35.68
CA GLU A 58 -8.84 -20.88 35.36
C GLU A 58 -9.09 -20.99 33.84
N LYS A 59 -9.11 -19.85 33.14
CA LYS A 59 -9.24 -19.82 31.68
C LYS A 59 -8.04 -20.47 31.00
N LEU A 60 -6.82 -20.25 31.50
CA LEU A 60 -5.61 -20.88 31.00
C LEU A 60 -5.71 -22.41 31.12
N CYS A 61 -6.04 -22.91 32.31
CA CYS A 61 -6.23 -24.34 32.53
C CYS A 61 -7.32 -24.91 31.63
N ALA A 62 -8.46 -24.24 31.48
CA ALA A 62 -9.53 -24.70 30.59
C ALA A 62 -9.10 -24.81 29.11
N HIS A 63 -8.29 -23.85 28.63
CA HIS A 63 -7.71 -23.94 27.29
C HIS A 63 -6.69 -25.08 27.19
N LEU A 64 -5.81 -25.22 28.19
CA LEU A 64 -4.83 -26.30 28.24
C LEU A 64 -5.51 -27.67 28.19
N LEU A 65 -6.54 -27.91 29.01
CA LEU A 65 -7.33 -29.14 29.01
C LEU A 65 -7.95 -29.47 27.64
N LYS A 66 -8.37 -28.43 26.90
CA LYS A 66 -8.98 -28.61 25.57
C LYS A 66 -7.94 -28.99 24.52
N GLU A 67 -6.75 -28.40 24.60
CA GLU A 67 -5.66 -28.63 23.64
C GLU A 67 -4.79 -29.85 24.00
N SER A 68 -4.97 -30.43 25.20
CA SER A 68 -4.34 -31.68 25.63
C SER A 68 -4.84 -32.90 24.82
N GLU A 69 -4.04 -33.35 23.86
CA GLU A 69 -4.35 -34.50 23.00
C GLU A 69 -4.55 -35.81 23.78
N ASP A 70 -3.82 -36.00 24.89
CA ASP A 70 -3.89 -37.17 25.78
C ASP A 70 -5.26 -37.35 26.43
N LEU A 71 -6.02 -36.27 26.60
CA LEU A 71 -7.31 -36.29 27.27
C LEU A 71 -8.50 -36.42 26.30
N HIS A 72 -8.32 -36.27 24.98
CA HIS A 72 -9.37 -36.38 23.96
C HIS A 72 -10.70 -35.68 24.33
N ILE A 73 -10.64 -34.41 24.74
CA ILE A 73 -11.80 -33.65 25.20
C ILE A 73 -12.65 -33.15 24.02
N LEU A 74 -13.95 -33.47 23.99
CA LEU A 74 -14.91 -32.91 23.03
C LEU A 74 -15.30 -31.47 23.38
N GLN A 75 -15.51 -31.21 24.67
CA GLN A 75 -16.06 -29.97 25.15
C GLN A 75 -15.65 -29.76 26.61
N ALA A 76 -15.20 -28.54 26.93
CA ALA A 76 -14.89 -28.09 28.28
C ALA A 76 -15.75 -26.87 28.61
N PHE A 77 -16.36 -26.87 29.79
CA PHE A 77 -17.16 -25.78 30.34
C PHE A 77 -16.50 -25.27 31.63
N GLN A 78 -16.49 -23.94 31.82
CA GLN A 78 -16.25 -23.38 33.14
C GLN A 78 -17.50 -23.63 33.99
N TYR A 79 -17.33 -24.20 35.18
CA TYR A 79 -18.46 -24.67 35.98
C TYR A 79 -18.90 -23.60 36.98
N GLY A 80 -20.04 -22.97 36.70
CA GLY A 80 -20.77 -22.06 37.60
C GLY A 80 -20.48 -20.55 37.42
N GLU A 81 -21.46 -19.71 37.76
CA GLU A 81 -21.31 -18.25 37.93
C GLU A 81 -21.11 -17.89 39.41
N GLN A 82 -20.55 -16.72 39.68
CA GLN A 82 -20.20 -16.24 41.03
C GLN A 82 -21.46 -16.17 41.92
N GLY A 83 -21.69 -17.18 42.76
CA GLY A 83 -22.83 -17.22 43.71
C GLY A 83 -23.52 -18.58 43.87
N ASP A 84 -23.25 -19.56 43.01
CA ASP A 84 -23.82 -20.92 43.14
C ASP A 84 -23.01 -21.81 44.11
N GLU A 85 -23.65 -22.83 44.71
CA GLU A 85 -22.98 -23.93 45.42
C GLU A 85 -22.14 -24.75 44.43
N GLN A 86 -20.97 -24.22 44.10
CA GLN A 86 -19.98 -24.89 43.27
C GLN A 86 -19.23 -25.87 44.16
N ASP A 87 -19.41 -27.17 43.92
CA ASP A 87 -18.78 -28.36 44.54
C ASP A 87 -17.22 -28.36 44.46
N GLU A 88 -16.59 -27.19 44.63
CA GLU A 88 -15.18 -26.85 44.48
C GLU A 88 -14.53 -27.19 43.13
N ILE A 89 -15.31 -27.48 42.08
CA ILE A 89 -14.87 -27.76 40.71
C ILE A 89 -14.99 -26.52 39.82
N ASP A 90 -13.90 -26.17 39.13
CA ASP A 90 -13.82 -24.97 38.29
C ASP A 90 -14.04 -25.28 36.79
N ILE A 91 -13.68 -26.50 36.35
CA ILE A 91 -13.78 -26.92 34.94
C ILE A 91 -14.42 -28.30 34.85
N LEU A 92 -15.40 -28.45 33.96
CA LEU A 92 -16.04 -29.73 33.64
C LEU A 92 -15.91 -30.01 32.15
N ALA A 93 -15.32 -31.16 31.81
CA ALA A 93 -15.02 -31.56 30.44
C ALA A 93 -15.55 -32.96 30.12
N ARG A 94 -15.95 -33.18 28.85
CA ARG A 94 -16.53 -34.45 28.37
C ARG A 94 -15.68 -35.08 27.28
N ARG A 95 -15.47 -36.40 27.37
CA ARG A 95 -14.84 -37.22 26.32
C ARG A 95 -15.87 -37.85 25.37
N PRO A 96 -15.51 -38.16 24.11
CA PRO A 96 -16.37 -38.90 23.20
C PRO A 96 -16.77 -40.26 23.78
N GLY A 97 -18.06 -40.55 23.81
CA GLY A 97 -18.58 -41.87 24.21
C GLY A 97 -18.59 -42.17 25.72
N SER A 98 -18.10 -41.27 26.59
CA SER A 98 -18.18 -41.44 28.06
C SER A 98 -19.40 -40.73 28.64
N THR A 99 -20.05 -41.39 29.61
CA THR A 99 -21.12 -40.79 30.44
C THR A 99 -20.58 -40.05 31.67
N SER A 100 -19.28 -40.19 31.94
CA SER A 100 -18.56 -39.58 33.06
C SER A 100 -17.74 -38.38 32.60
N PHE A 101 -17.33 -37.53 33.55
CA PHE A 101 -16.67 -36.25 33.26
C PHE A 101 -15.21 -36.24 33.70
N VAL A 102 -14.41 -35.44 33.00
CA VAL A 102 -13.10 -34.96 33.46
C VAL A 102 -13.35 -33.66 34.22
N MET A 103 -12.94 -33.60 35.48
CA MET A 103 -13.19 -32.45 36.35
C MET A 103 -11.87 -31.85 36.79
N ALA A 104 -11.72 -30.53 36.66
CA ALA A 104 -10.53 -29.82 37.08
C ALA A 104 -10.82 -28.81 38.20
N GLN A 105 -9.93 -28.77 39.18
CA GLN A 105 -9.88 -27.76 40.22
C GLN A 105 -8.62 -26.93 40.04
N CYS A 106 -8.76 -25.61 39.99
CA CYS A 106 -7.71 -24.63 39.77
C CYS A 106 -7.42 -23.84 41.04
N LYS A 107 -6.20 -23.91 41.57
CA LYS A 107 -5.79 -23.13 42.76
C LYS A 107 -4.56 -22.26 42.45
N ARG A 108 -4.77 -20.94 42.39
CA ARG A 108 -3.68 -19.96 42.26
C ARG A 108 -3.10 -19.60 43.63
N VAL A 109 -2.37 -20.54 44.24
CA VAL A 109 -1.67 -20.33 45.52
C VAL A 109 -0.16 -20.21 45.35
N LYS A 110 0.51 -19.44 46.21
CA LYS A 110 1.97 -19.27 46.20
C LYS A 110 2.73 -20.45 46.83
N THR A 111 2.15 -21.07 47.86
CA THR A 111 2.77 -22.18 48.61
C THR A 111 1.69 -23.18 49.02
N ILE A 112 1.97 -24.46 48.85
CA ILE A 112 1.08 -25.56 49.25
C ILE A 112 1.62 -26.21 50.53
N SER A 113 0.74 -26.41 51.52
CA SER A 113 1.01 -27.21 52.72
C SER A 113 0.24 -28.53 52.67
N PRO A 114 0.70 -29.58 53.38
CA PRO A 114 -0.01 -30.84 53.47
C PRO A 114 -1.45 -30.70 54.00
N SER A 115 -1.65 -29.82 54.99
CA SER A 115 -2.98 -29.54 55.55
C SER A 115 -3.93 -28.90 54.53
N LEU A 116 -3.42 -28.01 53.68
CA LEU A 116 -4.20 -27.32 52.67
C LEU A 116 -4.60 -28.28 51.54
N LEU A 117 -3.66 -29.11 51.10
CA LEU A 117 -3.92 -30.16 50.11
C LEU A 117 -4.97 -31.15 50.62
N SER A 118 -4.85 -31.63 51.87
CA SER A 118 -5.87 -32.47 52.51
C SER A 118 -7.27 -31.84 52.50
N GLY A 119 -7.37 -30.52 52.72
CA GLY A 119 -8.63 -29.82 52.70
C GLY A 119 -9.32 -29.91 51.34
N TRP A 120 -8.61 -29.57 50.26
CA TRP A 120 -9.14 -29.62 48.89
C TRP A 120 -9.55 -31.04 48.48
N LEU A 121 -8.73 -32.02 48.83
CA LEU A 121 -8.96 -33.41 48.48
C LEU A 121 -10.15 -34.02 49.24
N ALA A 122 -10.31 -33.68 50.52
CA ALA A 122 -11.48 -34.06 51.31
C ALA A 122 -12.76 -33.37 50.80
N GLY A 123 -12.67 -32.09 50.42
CA GLY A 123 -13.77 -31.33 49.82
C GLY A 123 -14.28 -31.97 48.53
N PHE A 124 -13.37 -32.27 47.59
CA PHE A 124 -13.73 -32.97 46.36
C PHE A 124 -14.39 -34.33 46.64
N ARG A 125 -13.80 -35.15 47.51
CA ARG A 125 -14.31 -36.50 47.79
C ARG A 125 -15.71 -36.51 48.43
N ALA A 126 -16.03 -35.48 49.22
CA ALA A 126 -17.35 -35.31 49.82
C ALA A 126 -18.40 -34.76 48.85
N SER A 127 -17.99 -34.21 47.69
CA SER A 127 -18.88 -33.57 46.73
C SER A 127 -19.77 -34.55 45.96
N THR A 128 -20.89 -34.06 45.40
CA THR A 128 -21.72 -34.87 44.49
C THR A 128 -21.03 -35.11 43.15
N SER A 129 -20.11 -34.21 42.79
CA SER A 129 -19.31 -34.23 41.58
C SER A 129 -18.36 -35.44 41.50
N ALA A 130 -17.80 -35.89 42.62
CA ALA A 130 -16.94 -37.08 42.67
C ALA A 130 -17.61 -38.34 42.09
N LYS A 131 -18.92 -38.53 42.30
CA LYS A 131 -19.66 -39.71 41.81
C LYS A 131 -19.79 -39.77 40.28
N ARG A 132 -19.55 -38.66 39.59
CA ARG A 132 -19.66 -38.53 38.13
C ARG A 132 -18.31 -38.26 37.47
N CYS A 133 -17.24 -38.25 38.27
CA CYS A 133 -15.89 -37.99 37.83
C CYS A 133 -15.24 -39.31 37.38
N GLU A 134 -14.54 -39.27 36.26
CA GLU A 134 -13.66 -40.34 35.80
C GLU A 134 -12.19 -39.94 35.93
N THR A 135 -11.91 -38.66 35.71
CA THR A 135 -10.56 -38.09 35.85
C THR A 135 -10.63 -36.77 36.60
N TYR A 136 -9.92 -36.70 37.73
CA TYR A 136 -9.80 -35.51 38.55
C TYR A 136 -8.43 -34.85 38.34
N LEU A 137 -8.44 -33.57 37.95
CA LEU A 137 -7.24 -32.79 37.66
C LEU A 137 -7.11 -31.65 38.68
N LEU A 138 -6.02 -31.63 39.45
CA LEU A 138 -5.71 -30.52 40.34
C LEU A 138 -4.64 -29.62 39.70
N CYS A 139 -5.03 -28.45 39.21
CA CYS A 139 -4.14 -27.46 38.60
C CYS A 139 -3.69 -26.44 39.65
N VAL A 140 -2.38 -26.31 39.89
CA VAL A 140 -1.83 -25.39 40.89
C VAL A 140 -0.75 -24.48 40.31
N ALA A 141 -0.87 -23.17 40.56
CA ALA A 141 0.06 -22.16 40.05
C ALA A 141 1.44 -22.17 40.73
N SER A 142 1.68 -23.05 41.71
CA SER A 142 2.96 -23.17 42.42
C SER A 142 3.58 -24.54 42.17
N ARG A 143 4.90 -24.59 42.19
CA ARG A 143 5.66 -25.84 42.02
C ARG A 143 5.60 -26.68 43.29
N VAL A 144 5.29 -27.96 43.15
CA VAL A 144 5.21 -28.90 44.27
C VAL A 144 6.53 -29.65 44.39
N THR A 145 7.41 -29.18 45.28
CA THR A 145 8.75 -29.78 45.50
C THR A 145 8.91 -30.44 46.86
N LYS A 146 8.00 -30.18 47.81
CA LYS A 146 8.10 -30.68 49.18
C LYS A 146 7.71 -32.16 49.25
N PRO A 147 8.58 -33.07 49.73
CA PRO A 147 8.28 -34.51 49.78
C PRO A 147 6.99 -34.86 50.55
N GLY A 148 6.70 -34.11 51.62
CA GLY A 148 5.47 -34.32 52.40
C GLY A 148 4.18 -34.04 51.62
N VAL A 149 4.19 -33.09 50.68
CA VAL A 149 3.03 -32.78 49.82
C VAL A 149 2.90 -33.83 48.71
N VAL A 150 4.03 -34.23 48.10
CA VAL A 150 4.06 -35.27 47.06
C VAL A 150 3.58 -36.62 47.59
N ASN A 151 4.09 -37.05 48.75
CA ASN A 151 3.68 -38.32 49.36
C ASN A 151 2.18 -38.35 49.68
N GLN A 152 1.64 -37.21 50.11
CA GLN A 152 0.23 -37.10 50.44
C GLN A 152 -0.66 -37.09 49.19
N TRP A 153 -0.25 -36.41 48.12
CA TRP A 153 -0.91 -36.51 46.82
C TRP A 153 -0.95 -37.95 46.33
N ASN A 154 0.17 -38.67 46.37
CA ASN A 154 0.25 -40.06 45.92
C ASN A 154 -0.67 -40.98 46.74
N GLN A 155 -0.72 -40.82 48.06
CA GLN A 155 -1.65 -41.58 48.91
C GLN A 155 -3.11 -41.34 48.52
N PHE A 156 -3.46 -40.09 48.21
CA PHE A 156 -4.82 -39.74 47.81
C PHE A 156 -5.17 -40.23 46.40
N ALA A 157 -4.25 -40.09 45.44
CA ALA A 157 -4.45 -40.59 44.08
C ALA A 157 -4.67 -42.10 44.08
N VAL A 158 -3.91 -42.86 44.88
CA VAL A 158 -4.12 -44.31 45.05
C VAL A 158 -5.47 -44.60 45.68
N ALA A 159 -5.90 -43.85 46.69
CA ALA A 159 -7.21 -44.04 47.33
C ALA A 159 -8.36 -43.79 46.35
N LEU A 160 -8.31 -42.71 45.55
CA LEU A 160 -9.32 -42.41 44.54
C LEU A 160 -9.40 -43.48 43.44
N GLU A 161 -8.25 -43.97 42.98
CA GLU A 161 -8.19 -45.01 41.95
C GLU A 161 -8.75 -46.34 42.47
N GLN A 162 -8.41 -46.72 43.71
CA GLN A 162 -8.82 -48.01 44.28
C GLN A 162 -10.26 -48.03 44.81
N GLU A 163 -10.68 -46.96 45.50
CA GLU A 163 -11.97 -46.91 46.19
C GLU A 163 -13.08 -46.37 45.29
N ASP A 164 -12.77 -45.35 44.48
CA ASP A 164 -13.76 -44.59 43.72
C ASP A 164 -13.61 -44.78 42.18
N LYS A 165 -12.57 -45.48 41.72
CA LYS A 165 -12.22 -45.67 40.29
C LYS A 165 -12.03 -44.35 39.53
N ILE A 166 -11.46 -43.35 40.21
CA ILE A 166 -11.18 -42.02 39.65
C ILE A 166 -9.68 -41.87 39.43
N HIS A 167 -9.27 -41.59 38.19
CA HIS A 167 -7.88 -41.28 37.88
C HIS A 167 -7.56 -39.85 38.31
N ALA A 168 -6.53 -39.64 39.13
CA ALA A 168 -6.17 -38.31 39.65
C ALA A 168 -4.81 -37.84 39.14
N GLU A 169 -4.75 -36.62 38.58
CA GLU A 169 -3.49 -35.97 38.18
C GLU A 169 -3.30 -34.61 38.84
N LEU A 170 -2.04 -34.28 39.13
CA LEU A 170 -1.63 -32.99 39.69
C LEU A 170 -0.84 -32.24 38.63
N TRP A 171 -1.39 -31.13 38.16
CA TRP A 171 -0.73 -30.21 37.24
C TRP A 171 -0.17 -29.04 38.04
N ASP A 172 1.04 -29.22 38.58
CA ASP A 172 1.76 -28.15 39.24
C ASP A 172 2.41 -27.17 38.25
N ALA A 173 3.04 -26.10 38.74
CA ALA A 173 3.65 -25.13 37.85
C ALA A 173 4.68 -25.76 36.87
N ALA A 174 5.39 -26.82 37.27
CA ALA A 174 6.35 -27.48 36.39
C ALA A 174 5.67 -28.32 35.30
N GLU A 175 4.60 -29.03 35.66
CA GLU A 175 3.78 -29.78 34.70
C GLU A 175 3.04 -28.85 33.73
N LEU A 176 2.48 -27.74 34.25
CA LEU A 176 1.87 -26.69 33.43
C LEU A 176 2.90 -26.10 32.46
N ASP A 177 4.12 -25.83 32.93
CA ASP A 177 5.19 -25.33 32.07
C ASP A 177 5.51 -26.34 30.95
N GLN A 178 5.62 -27.63 31.25
CA GLN A 178 5.89 -28.68 30.25
C GLN A 178 4.80 -28.76 29.18
N ARG A 179 3.53 -28.76 29.59
CA ARG A 179 2.40 -28.83 28.67
C ARG A 179 2.27 -27.56 27.81
N LEU A 180 2.52 -26.38 28.39
CA LEU A 180 2.46 -25.11 27.66
C LEU A 180 3.65 -24.87 26.73
N ARG A 181 4.79 -25.55 26.92
CA ARG A 181 5.97 -25.39 26.05
C ARG A 181 5.70 -25.74 24.60
N VAL A 182 4.74 -26.62 24.31
CA VAL A 182 4.39 -27.03 22.94
C VAL A 182 3.16 -26.30 22.37
N LEU A 183 2.58 -25.35 23.12
CA LEU A 183 1.33 -24.65 22.78
C LEU A 183 1.54 -23.12 22.67
N PRO A 184 2.28 -22.62 21.66
CA PRO A 184 2.58 -21.20 21.53
C PRO A 184 1.34 -20.31 21.37
N GLY A 185 0.27 -20.83 20.74
CA GLY A 185 -1.01 -20.12 20.63
C GLY A 185 -1.66 -19.83 21.99
N VAL A 186 -1.58 -20.79 22.92
CA VAL A 186 -2.09 -20.63 24.29
C VAL A 186 -1.19 -19.67 25.07
N VAL A 187 0.14 -19.84 25.02
CA VAL A 187 1.07 -18.96 25.74
C VAL A 187 0.98 -17.51 25.25
N SER A 188 0.90 -17.29 23.94
CA SER A 188 0.75 -15.96 23.34
C SER A 188 -0.52 -15.26 23.83
N ARG A 189 -1.62 -16.00 23.93
CA ARG A 189 -2.91 -15.46 24.38
C ARG A 189 -2.92 -14.99 25.84
N PHE A 190 -2.22 -15.69 26.73
CA PHE A 190 -2.27 -15.43 28.18
C PHE A 190 -1.08 -14.63 28.71
N PHE A 191 0.08 -14.74 28.07
CA PHE A 191 1.34 -14.11 28.53
C PHE A 191 1.94 -13.15 27.50
N GLY A 192 1.46 -13.16 26.25
CA GLY A 192 1.94 -12.31 25.16
C GLY A 192 2.97 -13.00 24.26
N VAL A 193 3.17 -12.41 23.08
CA VAL A 193 4.01 -12.96 21.99
C VAL A 193 5.48 -13.12 22.41
N ASP A 194 6.00 -12.19 23.23
CA ASP A 194 7.40 -12.25 23.68
C ASP A 194 7.65 -13.42 24.65
N TYR A 195 6.68 -13.73 25.52
CA TYR A 195 6.76 -14.92 26.36
C TYR A 195 6.68 -16.19 25.53
N ALA A 196 5.75 -16.27 24.58
CA ALA A 196 5.64 -17.44 23.69
C ALA A 196 6.94 -17.71 22.91
N ARG A 197 7.57 -16.66 22.37
CA ARG A 197 8.85 -16.77 21.65
C ARG A 197 10.00 -17.29 22.52
N ARG A 198 10.06 -16.86 23.78
CA ARG A 198 11.18 -17.16 24.68
C ARG A 198 10.95 -18.37 25.58
N PHE A 199 9.73 -18.86 25.70
CA PHE A 199 9.35 -19.96 26.61
C PHE A 199 9.03 -21.26 25.87
N CYS A 200 8.28 -21.18 24.76
CA CYS A 200 7.82 -22.36 24.05
C CYS A 200 8.99 -23.04 23.30
N GLN A 201 9.06 -24.36 23.43
CA GLN A 201 9.90 -25.21 22.60
C GLN A 201 9.12 -25.52 21.33
N PHE A 202 8.94 -24.50 20.49
CA PHE A 202 8.78 -24.79 19.08
C PHE A 202 10.20 -24.91 18.54
N GLU A 203 10.53 -26.04 17.91
CA GLU A 203 11.53 -25.94 16.87
C GLU A 203 11.02 -24.81 15.97
N LEU A 204 11.81 -23.74 15.82
CA LEU A 204 11.80 -23.05 14.54
C LEU A 204 12.07 -24.16 13.54
N SER A 205 11.00 -24.76 13.02
CA SER A 205 11.14 -25.74 11.98
C SER A 205 12.01 -25.05 10.94
N GLN A 206 12.97 -25.76 10.38
CA GLN A 206 13.69 -25.23 9.22
C GLN A 206 12.73 -24.95 8.02
N ASP A 207 11.42 -25.18 8.22
CA ASP A 207 10.28 -25.00 7.33
C ASP A 207 9.40 -23.76 7.67
N ASP A 208 9.88 -22.77 8.43
CA ASP A 208 9.17 -21.47 8.60
C ASP A 208 8.96 -20.72 7.26
N PHE A 209 9.62 -21.19 6.18
CA PHE A 209 9.22 -20.87 4.82
C PHE A 209 8.70 -22.15 4.18
N PRO A 210 7.43 -22.18 3.78
CA PRO A 210 6.85 -23.41 3.33
C PRO A 210 7.55 -23.86 2.04
N ALA A 211 7.85 -25.16 1.93
CA ALA A 211 8.41 -25.74 0.71
C ALA A 211 7.47 -25.51 -0.51
N GLN A 212 6.19 -25.22 -0.25
CA GLN A 212 5.17 -24.77 -1.22
C GLN A 212 4.17 -23.87 -0.50
N PHE A 213 3.77 -22.72 -1.07
CA PHE A 213 2.66 -21.93 -0.50
C PHE A 213 1.29 -22.55 -0.86
N ALA A 214 0.19 -21.92 -0.40
CA ALA A 214 -1.17 -22.34 -0.73
C ALA A 214 -1.41 -22.37 -2.25
N THR A 215 -2.36 -23.18 -2.71
CA THR A 215 -2.74 -23.22 -4.13
C THR A 215 -3.68 -22.06 -4.43
N GLU A 216 -3.22 -21.11 -5.25
CA GLU A 216 -3.98 -19.96 -5.78
C GLU A 216 -4.93 -19.29 -4.76
N ASP A 217 -4.34 -18.52 -3.85
CA ASP A 217 -5.09 -17.79 -2.82
C ASP A 217 -4.92 -16.27 -3.01
N GLU A 218 -6.01 -15.54 -2.82
CA GLU A 218 -6.13 -14.08 -3.00
C GLU A 218 -6.79 -13.49 -1.75
N TYR A 219 -6.04 -12.64 -1.04
CA TYR A 219 -6.52 -11.95 0.14
C TYR A 219 -6.31 -10.45 0.01
N LEU A 220 -7.39 -9.68 0.16
CA LEU A 220 -7.35 -8.22 0.14
C LEU A 220 -7.80 -7.70 1.51
N PHE A 221 -6.93 -6.95 2.17
CA PHE A 221 -7.24 -6.25 3.40
C PHE A 221 -6.81 -4.79 3.29
N ASP A 222 -7.78 -3.89 3.34
CA ASP A 222 -7.60 -2.45 3.14
C ASP A 222 -6.92 -2.16 1.77
N ASP A 223 -5.69 -1.65 1.78
CA ASP A 223 -4.88 -1.40 0.58
C ASP A 223 -3.77 -2.44 0.35
N GLN A 224 -3.74 -3.53 1.14
CA GLN A 224 -2.77 -4.61 1.01
C GLN A 224 -3.41 -5.83 0.32
N LEU A 225 -2.86 -6.18 -0.84
CA LEU A 225 -3.23 -7.36 -1.62
C LEU A 225 -2.16 -8.43 -1.45
N THR A 226 -2.54 -9.58 -0.91
CA THR A 226 -1.72 -10.77 -0.86
C THR A 226 -2.18 -11.75 -1.93
N LEU A 227 -1.27 -12.14 -2.80
CA LEU A 227 -1.46 -13.17 -3.82
C LEU A 227 -0.45 -14.28 -3.60
N GLN A 228 -0.91 -15.52 -3.52
CA GLN A 228 0.00 -16.65 -3.36
C GLN A 228 -0.43 -17.84 -4.22
N ASN A 229 0.56 -18.57 -4.70
CA ASN A 229 0.41 -19.85 -5.36
C ASN A 229 1.56 -20.77 -4.91
N ARG A 230 1.63 -21.98 -5.44
CA ARG A 230 2.53 -23.03 -4.94
C ARG A 230 3.99 -22.60 -4.82
N THR A 231 4.48 -21.74 -5.72
CA THR A 231 5.90 -21.36 -5.74
C THR A 231 6.18 -19.89 -5.46
N VAL A 232 5.18 -19.00 -5.54
CA VAL A 232 5.38 -17.55 -5.39
C VAL A 232 4.33 -16.97 -4.44
N HIS A 233 4.80 -16.14 -3.51
CA HIS A 233 3.98 -15.30 -2.64
C HIS A 233 4.33 -13.82 -2.90
N ALA A 234 3.30 -13.01 -3.15
CA ALA A 234 3.42 -11.58 -3.36
C ALA A 234 2.55 -10.83 -2.35
N SER A 235 3.17 -9.93 -1.57
CA SER A 235 2.46 -8.92 -0.78
C SER A 235 2.58 -7.59 -1.50
N ILE A 236 1.44 -7.02 -1.90
CA ILE A 236 1.34 -5.88 -2.79
C ILE A 236 0.62 -4.76 -2.06
N SER A 237 1.28 -3.61 -1.93
CA SER A 237 0.63 -2.38 -1.48
C SER A 237 0.01 -1.69 -2.70
N LEU A 238 -1.32 -1.60 -2.72
CA LEU A 238 -2.08 -0.89 -3.74
C LEU A 238 -2.10 0.62 -3.48
N PRO A 239 -2.15 1.47 -4.52
CA PRO A 239 -2.27 2.91 -4.33
C PRO A 239 -3.52 3.28 -3.54
N SER A 240 -3.36 4.00 -2.44
CA SER A 240 -4.44 4.47 -1.58
C SER A 240 -4.28 5.96 -1.23
N LYS A 241 -5.30 6.54 -0.58
CA LYS A 241 -5.21 7.93 -0.10
C LYS A 241 -4.08 8.10 0.92
N ARG A 242 -3.77 7.03 1.66
CA ARG A 242 -2.72 6.96 2.68
C ARG A 242 -1.34 6.67 2.06
N TYR A 243 -1.31 5.79 1.07
CA TYR A 243 -0.09 5.35 0.42
C TYR A 243 -0.24 5.44 -1.10
N PRO A 244 0.06 6.57 -1.73
CA PRO A 244 -0.18 6.81 -3.15
C PRO A 244 0.91 6.23 -4.06
N TYR A 245 1.48 5.10 -3.67
CA TYR A 245 2.47 4.36 -4.43
C TYR A 245 2.09 2.89 -4.48
N CYS A 246 2.55 2.19 -5.51
CA CYS A 246 2.41 0.75 -5.60
C CYS A 246 3.76 0.09 -5.27
N GLY A 247 3.76 -0.97 -4.49
CA GLY A 247 4.96 -1.73 -4.18
C GLY A 247 4.62 -3.20 -4.05
N ALA A 248 5.58 -4.08 -4.33
CA ALA A 248 5.39 -5.51 -4.13
C ALA A 248 6.61 -6.12 -3.45
N ILE A 249 6.36 -7.05 -2.53
CA ILE A 249 7.36 -7.90 -1.92
C ILE A 249 7.11 -9.31 -2.44
N LEU A 250 8.08 -9.88 -3.15
CA LEU A 250 8.02 -11.22 -3.72
C LEU A 250 8.83 -12.19 -2.87
N SER A 251 8.28 -13.37 -2.63
CA SER A 251 8.94 -14.50 -1.97
C SER A 251 8.72 -15.77 -2.79
N PHE A 252 9.73 -16.63 -2.85
CA PHE A 252 9.69 -17.87 -3.64
C PHE A 252 9.83 -19.07 -2.70
N ALA A 253 9.03 -20.12 -2.94
CA ALA A 253 9.04 -21.34 -2.13
C ALA A 253 10.25 -22.21 -2.52
N ARG A 254 11.44 -21.78 -2.11
CA ARG A 254 12.71 -22.40 -2.45
C ARG A 254 13.59 -22.54 -1.22
N LYS A 255 14.17 -23.73 -1.05
CA LYS A 255 15.08 -24.02 0.08
C LYS A 255 16.31 -23.11 0.12
N ASP A 256 16.82 -22.69 -1.04
CA ASP A 256 17.97 -21.79 -1.13
C ASP A 256 17.60 -20.31 -0.93
N LEU A 257 16.30 -19.98 -0.89
CA LEU A 257 15.78 -18.62 -0.66
C LEU A 257 14.90 -18.54 0.60
N THR A 258 14.90 -19.57 1.45
CA THR A 258 14.26 -19.56 2.76
C THR A 258 14.73 -18.33 3.54
N GLY A 259 13.80 -17.50 4.04
CA GLY A 259 14.15 -16.25 4.73
C GLY A 259 14.27 -15.03 3.83
N ILE A 260 14.25 -15.18 2.51
CA ILE A 260 14.56 -14.11 1.57
C ILE A 260 13.30 -13.66 0.83
N SER A 261 12.99 -12.38 0.97
CA SER A 261 11.99 -11.67 0.18
C SER A 261 12.63 -10.51 -0.57
N PHE A 262 12.12 -10.21 -1.75
CA PHE A 262 12.65 -9.15 -2.61
C PHE A 262 11.60 -8.06 -2.81
N SER A 263 11.96 -6.82 -2.53
CA SER A 263 11.12 -5.67 -2.86
C SER A 263 11.27 -5.32 -4.34
N VAL A 264 10.14 -5.19 -5.04
CA VAL A 264 10.08 -4.69 -6.43
C VAL A 264 9.59 -3.26 -6.40
N THR A 265 10.26 -2.38 -7.14
CA THR A 265 9.87 -0.98 -7.22
C THR A 265 8.54 -0.81 -7.93
N CYS A 266 7.77 0.24 -7.59
CA CYS A 266 6.52 0.59 -8.28
C CYS A 266 6.68 0.58 -9.81
N LYS A 267 7.76 1.20 -10.28
CA LYS A 267 8.04 1.36 -11.70
C LYS A 267 8.17 0.02 -12.42
N GLU A 268 8.91 -0.90 -11.84
CA GLU A 268 9.11 -2.22 -12.42
C GLU A 268 7.83 -3.04 -12.34
N PHE A 269 7.22 -3.09 -11.15
CA PHE A 269 6.05 -3.93 -10.91
C PHE A 269 4.86 -3.52 -11.78
N VAL A 270 4.55 -2.23 -11.86
CA VAL A 270 3.49 -1.70 -12.75
C VAL A 270 3.80 -2.00 -14.21
N GLY A 271 5.05 -1.83 -14.65
CA GLY A 271 5.47 -2.17 -16.00
C GLY A 271 5.29 -3.65 -16.34
N TRP A 272 5.57 -4.54 -15.38
CA TRP A 272 5.41 -5.98 -15.56
C TRP A 272 3.93 -6.40 -15.61
N MET A 273 3.12 -5.89 -14.69
CA MET A 273 1.67 -6.14 -14.69
C MET A 273 1.03 -5.66 -15.99
N GLN A 274 1.35 -4.44 -16.42
CA GLN A 274 0.86 -3.87 -17.66
C GLN A 274 1.25 -4.73 -18.86
N TRP A 275 2.54 -5.05 -19.00
CA TRP A 275 3.02 -5.85 -20.12
C TRP A 275 2.35 -7.23 -20.17
N ARG A 276 2.31 -7.95 -19.04
CA ARG A 276 1.74 -9.31 -18.99
C ARG A 276 0.25 -9.31 -19.33
N ASN A 277 -0.49 -8.29 -18.92
CA ASN A 277 -1.91 -8.17 -19.25
C ASN A 277 -2.15 -7.81 -20.72
N CYS A 278 -1.28 -7.00 -21.33
CA CYS A 278 -1.43 -6.59 -22.73
C CYS A 278 -0.99 -7.65 -23.74
N ALA A 279 -0.06 -8.53 -23.37
CA ALA A 279 0.49 -9.54 -24.26
C ALA A 279 0.44 -10.93 -23.61
N PRO A 280 -0.72 -11.47 -23.17
CA PRO A 280 -0.83 -12.61 -22.23
C PRO A 280 -0.25 -13.95 -22.72
N ASN A 281 -0.04 -14.09 -24.03
CA ASN A 281 0.48 -15.30 -24.67
C ASN A 281 1.94 -15.15 -25.14
N GLU A 282 2.56 -13.98 -24.95
CA GLU A 282 3.97 -13.80 -25.33
C GLU A 282 4.91 -14.42 -24.29
N ASP A 283 5.91 -15.14 -24.79
CA ASP A 283 6.94 -15.77 -23.97
C ASP A 283 8.14 -14.84 -23.69
N GLU A 284 8.35 -13.83 -24.54
CA GLU A 284 9.42 -12.83 -24.39
C GLU A 284 9.10 -11.80 -23.30
N ARG A 285 9.23 -12.21 -22.04
CA ARG A 285 8.91 -11.38 -20.88
C ARG A 285 9.99 -10.31 -20.65
N PRO A 286 9.63 -9.03 -20.41
CA PRO A 286 10.60 -7.98 -20.14
C PRO A 286 11.27 -8.14 -18.76
N TYR A 287 10.62 -8.81 -17.81
CA TYR A 287 11.13 -9.07 -16.47
C TYR A 287 11.93 -10.36 -16.35
N ALA A 288 11.78 -11.31 -17.27
CA ALA A 288 12.40 -12.62 -17.18
C ALA A 288 12.94 -13.06 -18.53
N ARG A 289 14.28 -13.09 -18.66
CA ARG A 289 14.95 -13.47 -19.91
C ARG A 289 15.35 -14.92 -19.90
N GLN A 290 15.03 -15.66 -20.96
CA GLN A 290 15.50 -17.02 -21.13
C GLN A 290 16.92 -17.01 -21.74
N PRO A 291 17.93 -17.62 -21.09
CA PRO A 291 19.25 -17.77 -21.69
C PRO A 291 19.22 -18.76 -22.86
N THR A 292 19.92 -18.45 -23.95
CA THR A 292 19.99 -19.27 -25.16
C THR A 292 20.52 -20.70 -24.92
N VAL A 293 21.26 -20.90 -23.83
CA VAL A 293 21.98 -22.16 -23.53
C VAL A 293 21.19 -23.08 -22.58
N SER A 294 20.19 -22.56 -21.87
CA SER A 294 19.47 -23.28 -20.81
C SER A 294 17.96 -23.17 -21.01
N ALA A 295 17.39 -24.08 -21.79
CA ALA A 295 15.94 -24.20 -21.92
C ALA A 295 15.29 -24.46 -20.53
N GLY A 296 14.12 -23.88 -20.30
CA GLY A 296 13.38 -23.99 -19.03
C GLY A 296 13.94 -23.23 -17.83
N LYS A 297 14.90 -22.32 -18.04
CA LYS A 297 15.42 -21.42 -17.00
C LYS A 297 15.28 -19.97 -17.43
N PHE A 298 14.75 -19.12 -16.56
CA PHE A 298 14.56 -17.70 -16.80
C PHE A 298 15.34 -16.88 -15.78
N VAL A 299 15.99 -15.80 -16.21
CA VAL A 299 16.64 -14.86 -15.29
C VAL A 299 15.68 -13.70 -15.05
N LEU A 300 15.04 -13.71 -13.88
CA LEU A 300 14.28 -12.58 -13.35
C LEU A 300 15.23 -11.43 -13.03
N ALA A 301 14.91 -10.25 -13.55
CA ALA A 301 15.63 -9.01 -13.28
C ALA A 301 14.70 -8.00 -12.59
N ALA A 302 14.85 -7.88 -11.27
CA ALA A 302 14.08 -6.99 -10.40
C ALA A 302 15.03 -6.00 -9.70
N GLY A 303 15.19 -4.79 -10.22
CA GLY A 303 16.13 -3.81 -9.69
C GLY A 303 17.56 -4.35 -9.67
N GLY A 304 18.19 -4.33 -8.49
CA GLY A 304 19.51 -4.91 -8.23
C GLY A 304 19.52 -6.44 -8.05
N VAL A 305 18.37 -7.11 -8.04
CA VAL A 305 18.23 -8.55 -7.83
C VAL A 305 18.21 -9.29 -9.16
N ARG A 306 18.97 -10.39 -9.22
CA ARG A 306 18.93 -11.36 -10.32
C ARG A 306 18.64 -12.73 -9.75
N LEU A 307 17.55 -13.35 -10.18
CA LEU A 307 17.13 -14.66 -9.70
C LEU A 307 16.84 -15.58 -10.88
N THR A 308 17.30 -16.83 -10.84
CA THR A 308 16.97 -17.82 -11.87
C THR A 308 15.69 -18.56 -11.48
N LEU A 309 14.66 -18.48 -12.30
CA LEU A 309 13.35 -19.11 -12.15
C LEU A 309 13.22 -20.32 -13.10
N GLY A 310 12.50 -21.35 -12.66
CA GLY A 310 12.03 -22.44 -13.53
C GLY A 310 10.73 -22.10 -14.29
N ASP A 311 10.27 -23.02 -15.13
CA ASP A 311 9.02 -22.89 -15.90
C ASP A 311 7.79 -22.67 -14.99
N GLU A 312 7.64 -23.49 -13.96
CA GLU A 312 6.53 -23.37 -13.01
C GLU A 312 6.54 -22.03 -12.27
N GLU A 313 7.72 -21.56 -11.84
CA GLU A 313 7.86 -20.30 -11.11
C GLU A 313 7.53 -19.09 -11.98
N ILE A 314 7.87 -19.13 -13.27
CA ILE A 314 7.55 -18.03 -14.18
C ILE A 314 6.06 -17.99 -14.52
N GLU A 315 5.42 -19.14 -14.70
CA GLU A 315 3.97 -19.24 -14.91
C GLU A 315 3.20 -18.74 -13.68
N HIS A 316 3.65 -19.10 -12.49
CA HIS A 316 3.11 -18.61 -11.23
C HIS A 316 3.32 -17.11 -11.03
N LEU A 317 4.46 -16.55 -11.43
CA LEU A 317 4.65 -15.10 -11.44
C LEU A 317 3.72 -14.40 -12.44
N ASP A 318 3.55 -14.98 -13.64
CA ASP A 318 2.62 -14.48 -14.66
C ASP A 318 1.17 -14.47 -14.15
N TRP A 319 0.77 -15.47 -13.36
CA TRP A 319 -0.53 -15.53 -12.69
C TRP A 319 -0.69 -14.38 -11.69
N ILE A 320 0.31 -14.14 -10.83
CA ILE A 320 0.30 -13.03 -9.86
C ILE A 320 0.13 -11.68 -10.57
N LEU A 321 0.91 -11.43 -11.62
CA LEU A 321 0.85 -10.18 -12.38
C LEU A 321 -0.52 -9.96 -13.03
N ARG A 322 -1.14 -11.01 -13.57
CA ARG A 322 -2.49 -10.95 -14.15
C ARG A 322 -3.57 -10.67 -13.11
N ARG A 323 -3.44 -11.24 -11.91
CA ARG A 323 -4.40 -11.03 -10.81
C ARG A 323 -4.26 -9.67 -10.14
N ALA A 324 -3.03 -9.17 -10.01
CA ALA A 324 -2.76 -7.87 -9.41
C ALA A 324 -3.21 -6.70 -10.29
N TRP A 325 -3.12 -6.82 -11.62
CA TRP A 325 -3.43 -5.75 -12.57
C TRP A 325 -4.82 -5.11 -12.42
N PRO A 326 -5.96 -5.86 -12.41
CA PRO A 326 -7.27 -5.26 -12.26
C PRO A 326 -7.44 -4.54 -10.92
N ARG A 327 -6.84 -5.07 -9.84
CA ARG A 327 -6.87 -4.45 -8.50
C ARG A 327 -6.10 -3.13 -8.47
N PHE A 328 -4.93 -3.10 -9.10
CA PHE A 328 -4.14 -1.87 -9.26
C PHE A 328 -4.91 -0.82 -10.07
N LEU A 329 -5.50 -1.20 -11.21
CA LEU A 329 -6.28 -0.28 -12.03
C LEU A 329 -7.49 0.28 -11.29
N GLU A 330 -8.23 -0.57 -10.57
CA GLU A 330 -9.38 -0.14 -9.77
C GLU A 330 -8.97 0.88 -8.70
N ALA A 331 -7.96 0.58 -7.89
CA ALA A 331 -7.46 1.47 -6.85
C ALA A 331 -6.98 2.82 -7.43
N SER A 332 -6.21 2.78 -8.53
CA SER A 332 -5.71 3.96 -9.24
C SER A 332 -6.84 4.83 -9.80
N GLN A 333 -7.89 4.21 -10.36
CA GLN A 333 -9.06 4.91 -10.87
C GLN A 333 -9.89 5.55 -9.76
N GLN A 334 -10.02 4.90 -8.60
CA GLN A 334 -10.69 5.49 -7.44
C GLN A 334 -9.97 6.74 -6.94
N LEU A 335 -8.64 6.75 -6.95
CA LEU A 335 -7.85 7.94 -6.66
C LEU A 335 -8.08 9.05 -7.70
N ASP A 336 -8.03 8.75 -9.00
CA ASP A 336 -8.31 9.74 -10.05
C ASP A 336 -9.74 10.33 -9.95
N ARG A 337 -10.74 9.52 -9.57
CA ARG A 337 -12.11 10.03 -9.35
C ARG A 337 -12.14 11.12 -8.28
N THR A 338 -11.29 11.00 -7.26
CA THR A 338 -11.21 11.91 -6.12
C THR A 338 -10.28 13.10 -6.38
N TRP A 339 -9.06 12.83 -6.84
CA TRP A 339 -7.97 13.81 -6.96
C TRP A 339 -7.89 14.48 -8.33
N ARG A 340 -8.51 13.89 -9.36
CA ARG A 340 -8.57 14.42 -10.73
C ARG A 340 -7.19 14.79 -11.30
N PHE A 341 -6.20 13.95 -11.04
CA PHE A 341 -4.81 14.24 -11.39
C PHE A 341 -4.42 13.81 -12.81
N LEU A 342 -5.22 12.98 -13.50
CA LEU A 342 -4.79 12.31 -14.74
C LEU A 342 -4.41 13.27 -15.89
N ARG A 343 -4.91 14.50 -15.85
CA ARG A 343 -4.58 15.54 -16.84
C ARG A 343 -3.20 16.15 -16.61
N PHE A 344 -2.55 15.92 -15.47
CA PHE A 344 -1.34 16.62 -15.07
C PHE A 344 -0.15 15.67 -15.03
N PRO A 345 1.01 16.09 -15.58
CA PRO A 345 2.21 15.27 -15.54
C PRO A 345 2.73 15.16 -14.11
N ARG A 346 3.26 13.99 -13.80
CA ARG A 346 3.85 13.68 -12.52
C ARG A 346 5.11 14.52 -12.28
N PHE A 347 5.22 15.16 -11.11
CA PHE A 347 6.43 15.87 -10.71
C PHE A 347 7.45 14.87 -10.14
N ARG A 348 8.72 14.97 -10.57
CA ARG A 348 9.74 13.95 -10.33
C ARG A 348 10.34 13.99 -8.92
N ASP A 349 10.42 15.18 -8.32
CA ASP A 349 11.16 15.37 -7.07
C ASP A 349 10.27 15.27 -5.83
N THR A 350 9.01 14.84 -5.99
CA THR A 350 8.11 14.63 -4.85
C THR A 350 7.38 13.28 -4.92
N GLU A 351 7.08 12.74 -3.75
CA GLU A 351 6.46 11.42 -3.60
C GLU A 351 5.03 11.36 -4.11
N VAL A 352 4.31 12.51 -4.22
CA VAL A 352 2.90 12.55 -4.68
C VAL A 352 2.51 13.78 -5.53
N GLY A 353 3.47 14.56 -6.04
CA GLY A 353 3.18 15.83 -6.71
C GLY A 353 2.83 15.75 -8.19
N PHE A 354 1.94 16.64 -8.62
CA PHE A 354 1.53 16.82 -10.00
C PHE A 354 1.78 18.26 -10.45
N SER A 355 2.37 18.43 -11.63
CA SER A 355 2.71 19.75 -12.15
C SER A 355 1.47 20.37 -12.78
N VAL A 356 0.87 21.36 -12.12
CA VAL A 356 -0.38 21.98 -12.60
C VAL A 356 -0.11 23.15 -13.54
N MET A 357 0.96 23.91 -13.30
CA MET A 357 1.21 25.15 -14.01
C MET A 357 2.69 25.53 -13.97
N ARG A 358 3.14 26.30 -14.95
CA ARG A 358 4.41 27.02 -14.93
C ARG A 358 4.14 28.51 -14.78
N ALA A 359 4.90 29.18 -13.92
CA ALA A 359 4.76 30.62 -13.68
C ALA A 359 6.14 31.27 -13.66
N SER A 360 6.26 32.50 -14.18
CA SER A 360 7.50 33.26 -13.96
C SER A 360 7.71 33.53 -12.47
N ARG A 361 8.97 33.62 -12.01
CA ARG A 361 9.27 33.96 -10.60
C ARG A 361 8.63 35.28 -10.17
N GLN A 362 8.50 36.25 -11.07
CA GLN A 362 7.85 37.53 -10.81
C GLN A 362 6.34 37.34 -10.58
N THR A 363 5.66 36.59 -11.46
CA THR A 363 4.24 36.23 -11.28
C THR A 363 4.02 35.52 -9.95
N TRP A 364 4.87 34.55 -9.61
CA TRP A 364 4.79 33.84 -8.33
C TRP A 364 5.00 34.75 -7.12
N ALA A 365 5.98 35.66 -7.17
CA ALA A 365 6.22 36.63 -6.10
C ALA A 365 4.99 37.54 -5.90
N HIS A 366 4.36 38.01 -6.98
CA HIS A 366 3.14 38.81 -6.89
C HIS A 366 1.95 38.01 -6.33
N ILE A 367 1.82 36.74 -6.67
CA ILE A 367 0.82 35.83 -6.08
C ILE A 367 1.01 35.75 -4.55
N LEU A 368 2.25 35.56 -4.07
CA LEU A 368 2.54 35.49 -2.63
C LEU A 368 2.38 36.85 -1.93
N GLU A 369 2.72 37.96 -2.58
CA GLU A 369 2.43 39.30 -2.05
C GLU A 369 0.92 39.56 -1.93
N PHE A 370 0.15 39.16 -2.93
CA PHE A 370 -1.31 39.26 -2.88
C PHE A 370 -1.86 38.41 -1.72
N ALA A 371 -1.42 37.15 -1.59
CA ALA A 371 -1.85 36.28 -0.49
C ALA A 371 -1.54 36.89 0.90
N ARG A 372 -0.37 37.52 1.06
CA ARG A 372 -0.01 38.26 2.29
C ARG A 372 -0.92 39.46 2.56
N ALA A 373 -1.27 40.22 1.52
CA ALA A 373 -2.13 41.39 1.65
C ALA A 373 -3.57 41.02 2.02
N PHE A 374 -4.02 39.83 1.63
CA PHE A 374 -5.34 39.28 1.93
C PHE A 374 -5.25 38.08 2.88
N ASP A 375 -4.35 38.15 3.86
CA ASP A 375 -4.28 37.13 4.90
C ASP A 375 -5.59 37.07 5.71
N PHE A 376 -6.03 35.86 6.11
CA PHE A 376 -7.29 35.67 6.81
C PHE A 376 -7.38 36.50 8.11
N ALA A 377 -6.26 36.72 8.79
CA ALA A 377 -6.21 37.50 10.03
C ALA A 377 -6.34 39.02 9.80
N ASN A 378 -6.12 39.48 8.57
CA ASN A 378 -6.06 40.90 8.24
C ASN A 378 -7.39 41.47 7.71
N GLY A 379 -8.42 40.64 7.52
CA GLY A 379 -9.72 41.14 7.05
C GLY A 379 -10.81 40.10 6.85
N THR A 380 -12.00 40.61 6.51
CA THR A 380 -13.24 39.81 6.45
C THR A 380 -13.85 39.68 5.06
N THR A 381 -13.23 40.24 4.02
CA THR A 381 -13.76 40.13 2.65
C THR A 381 -13.59 38.71 2.10
N ASP A 382 -14.32 38.36 1.05
CA ASP A 382 -14.20 37.06 0.35
C ASP A 382 -12.78 36.72 -0.14
N ARG A 383 -11.93 37.74 -0.35
CA ARG A 383 -10.51 37.55 -0.73
C ARG A 383 -9.59 37.22 0.45
N HIS A 384 -9.99 37.48 1.70
CA HIS A 384 -9.16 37.24 2.89
C HIS A 384 -9.23 35.78 3.33
N VAL A 385 -8.69 34.89 2.50
CA VAL A 385 -8.78 33.41 2.63
C VAL A 385 -7.41 32.74 2.53
N PHE A 386 -6.34 33.44 2.89
CA PHE A 386 -4.96 32.95 2.79
C PHE A 386 -4.29 32.86 4.16
N ASP A 387 -3.58 31.76 4.41
CA ASP A 387 -2.58 31.67 5.48
C ASP A 387 -1.21 32.06 4.89
N ALA A 388 -0.78 33.30 5.13
CA ALA A 388 0.39 33.86 4.48
C ALA A 388 1.67 33.04 4.74
N SER A 389 2.39 32.72 3.65
CA SER A 389 3.70 32.08 3.70
C SER A 389 4.65 32.71 2.70
N SER A 390 5.95 32.65 2.98
CA SER A 390 7.01 33.18 2.10
C SER A 390 7.32 32.30 0.89
N GLY A 391 6.88 31.04 0.86
CA GLY A 391 7.26 30.08 -0.18
C GLY A 391 6.15 29.14 -0.66
N MET A 392 4.97 29.19 -0.06
CA MET A 392 3.82 28.37 -0.44
C MET A 392 2.57 29.22 -0.54
N LEU A 393 1.68 28.89 -1.46
CA LEU A 393 0.34 29.45 -1.48
C LEU A 393 -0.57 28.53 -0.67
N LYS A 394 -1.09 29.05 0.45
CA LYS A 394 -2.01 28.33 1.31
C LYS A 394 -3.35 29.03 1.33
N VAL A 395 -4.41 28.31 0.96
CA VAL A 395 -5.79 28.79 1.06
C VAL A 395 -6.39 28.16 2.32
N TYR A 396 -6.82 29.01 3.25
CA TYR A 396 -7.29 28.64 4.56
C TYR A 396 -8.44 29.54 5.01
N THR A 397 -9.42 28.94 5.65
CA THR A 397 -10.62 29.59 6.14
C THR A 397 -10.84 29.23 7.61
N GLU A 398 -10.70 30.20 8.53
CA GLU A 398 -10.90 29.97 9.98
C GLU A 398 -12.38 29.78 10.35
N HIS A 399 -13.29 30.42 9.63
CA HIS A 399 -14.74 30.28 9.79
C HIS A 399 -15.38 30.20 8.41
N PRO A 400 -16.41 29.36 8.20
CA PRO A 400 -17.02 29.18 6.88
C PRO A 400 -17.31 30.51 6.19
N ARG A 401 -16.81 30.67 4.96
CA ARG A 401 -16.88 31.94 4.22
C ARG A 401 -17.22 31.69 2.76
N GLY A 402 -18.34 32.24 2.33
CA GLY A 402 -18.89 31.96 0.99
C GLY A 402 -19.17 30.47 0.85
N ASP A 403 -18.63 29.86 -0.19
CA ASP A 403 -18.75 28.41 -0.47
C ASP A 403 -17.65 27.58 0.21
N LEU A 404 -16.74 28.20 0.99
CA LEU A 404 -15.62 27.50 1.63
C LEU A 404 -15.95 27.13 3.07
N ALA A 405 -15.77 25.85 3.42
CA ALA A 405 -15.86 25.35 4.78
C ALA A 405 -14.66 25.80 5.63
N GLU A 406 -14.70 25.52 6.94
CA GLU A 406 -13.54 25.73 7.81
C GLU A 406 -12.39 24.76 7.50
N GLY A 407 -11.16 25.25 7.52
CA GLY A 407 -9.93 24.48 7.35
C GLY A 407 -9.07 24.90 6.16
N TYR A 408 -8.07 24.07 5.84
CA TYR A 408 -7.26 24.25 4.63
C TYR A 408 -8.01 23.74 3.40
N HIS A 409 -7.83 24.45 2.28
CA HIS A 409 -8.40 24.11 0.97
C HIS A 409 -7.32 23.81 -0.08
N LEU A 410 -6.18 24.49 0.00
CA LEU A 410 -5.08 24.33 -0.95
C LEU A 410 -3.75 24.55 -0.25
N LEU A 411 -2.79 23.67 -0.52
CA LEU A 411 -1.37 23.84 -0.18
C LEU A 411 -0.57 23.66 -1.47
N LEU A 412 -0.19 24.76 -2.09
CA LEU A 412 0.51 24.76 -3.38
C LEU A 412 1.96 25.18 -3.21
N ARG A 413 2.88 24.35 -3.70
CA ARG A 413 4.32 24.62 -3.67
C ARG A 413 4.82 25.06 -5.04
N ALA A 414 5.78 25.97 -5.05
CA ALA A 414 6.51 26.33 -6.25
C ALA A 414 7.91 25.73 -6.17
N VAL A 415 8.29 24.96 -7.18
CA VAL A 415 9.61 24.33 -7.29
C VAL A 415 10.31 24.86 -8.54
N SER A 416 11.62 25.07 -8.46
CA SER A 416 12.41 25.49 -9.63
C SER A 416 12.58 24.30 -10.58
N GLU A 417 12.61 24.54 -11.89
CA GLU A 417 12.97 23.48 -12.82
C GLU A 417 14.37 22.93 -12.51
N PRO A 418 14.56 21.60 -12.43
CA PRO A 418 15.88 21.02 -12.28
C PRO A 418 16.72 21.30 -13.54
N GLY A 419 17.87 21.96 -13.37
CA GLY A 419 18.78 22.33 -14.47
C GLY A 419 19.65 23.55 -14.15
N VAL A 420 20.50 23.97 -15.11
CA VAL A 420 21.31 25.20 -15.01
C VAL A 420 20.41 26.40 -15.36
N THR A 421 19.60 26.85 -14.41
CA THR A 421 18.90 28.13 -14.48
C THR A 421 19.76 29.22 -13.85
N LEU A 422 20.00 30.32 -14.56
CA LEU A 422 20.69 31.47 -14.00
C LEU A 422 19.78 32.14 -12.95
N PRO A 423 20.32 32.82 -11.91
CA PRO A 423 19.52 33.41 -10.83
C PRO A 423 18.42 34.39 -11.26
N TRP A 424 18.53 34.94 -12.47
CA TRP A 424 17.60 35.89 -13.10
C TRP A 424 16.75 35.26 -14.22
N GLU A 425 17.00 34.00 -14.58
CA GLU A 425 16.27 33.24 -15.59
C GLU A 425 15.72 31.98 -14.94
N GLY A 426 14.41 31.94 -14.70
CA GLY A 426 13.80 30.69 -14.30
C GLY A 426 12.33 30.85 -13.99
N ASP A 427 11.52 30.04 -14.66
CA ASP A 427 10.16 29.79 -14.26
C ASP A 427 10.14 28.84 -13.06
N VAL A 428 9.04 28.88 -12.32
CA VAL A 428 8.72 27.91 -11.28
C VAL A 428 7.58 27.02 -11.75
N ILE A 429 7.65 25.75 -11.39
CA ILE A 429 6.56 24.80 -11.56
C ILE A 429 5.72 24.82 -10.28
N LEU A 430 4.43 25.09 -10.44
CA LEU A 430 3.45 24.96 -9.38
C LEU A 430 3.06 23.48 -9.28
N VAL A 431 3.33 22.89 -8.12
CA VAL A 431 3.12 21.47 -7.83
C VAL A 431 1.96 21.35 -6.86
N TRP A 432 0.90 20.68 -7.31
CA TRP A 432 -0.23 20.26 -6.47
C TRP A 432 0.08 18.89 -5.87
N GLU A 433 -0.20 18.74 -4.58
CA GLU A 433 -0.06 17.48 -3.87
C GLU A 433 -1.36 17.14 -3.13
N PRO A 434 -1.74 15.85 -3.09
CA PRO A 434 -2.85 15.43 -2.28
C PRO A 434 -2.54 15.70 -0.80
N PRO A 435 -3.51 16.23 -0.03
CA PRO A 435 -3.33 16.45 1.39
C PRO A 435 -3.20 15.10 2.10
N HIS A 436 -2.00 14.80 2.59
CA HIS A 436 -1.77 13.62 3.43
C HIS A 436 -1.21 14.05 4.79
N GLY A 437 -1.82 13.58 5.88
CA GLY A 437 -1.23 13.63 7.23
C GLY A 437 -1.19 15.01 7.89
N ILE A 438 -2.01 15.98 7.43
CA ILE A 438 -2.12 17.31 8.03
C ILE A 438 -3.43 17.39 8.80
N ALA A 439 -3.34 17.54 10.13
CA ALA A 439 -4.48 17.46 11.06
C ALA A 439 -5.62 18.47 10.81
N GLN A 440 -5.38 19.53 10.03
CA GLN A 440 -6.35 20.59 9.69
C GLN A 440 -6.82 20.53 8.22
N CYS A 441 -6.44 19.49 7.47
CA CYS A 441 -6.96 19.24 6.13
C CYS A 441 -8.19 18.31 6.20
N SER A 442 -9.26 18.69 5.50
CA SER A 442 -10.42 17.81 5.34
C SER A 442 -10.06 16.56 4.52
N GLU A 443 -10.54 15.39 4.93
CA GLU A 443 -10.45 14.16 4.13
C GLU A 443 -11.34 14.20 2.88
N ARG A 444 -12.30 15.14 2.84
CA ARG A 444 -13.20 15.35 1.71
C ARG A 444 -12.53 16.27 0.69
N VAL A 445 -12.47 15.79 -0.54
CA VAL A 445 -11.96 16.55 -1.69
C VAL A 445 -13.13 17.12 -2.47
N GLY A 446 -13.12 18.42 -2.72
CA GLY A 446 -14.14 19.16 -3.46
C GLY A 446 -13.99 20.68 -3.31
N PRO A 447 -14.78 21.48 -4.04
CA PRO A 447 -14.67 22.94 -4.06
C PRO A 447 -14.83 23.62 -2.69
N GLU A 448 -15.66 23.05 -1.82
CA GLU A 448 -15.95 23.57 -0.47
C GLU A 448 -14.89 23.16 0.57
N HIS A 449 -14.12 22.11 0.29
CA HIS A 449 -13.17 21.48 1.20
C HIS A 449 -11.75 21.51 0.59
N MET A 450 -11.01 20.39 0.60
CA MET A 450 -9.71 20.31 -0.06
C MET A 450 -9.88 20.26 -1.58
N TRP A 451 -9.19 21.14 -2.30
CA TRP A 451 -9.30 21.24 -3.74
C TRP A 451 -8.55 20.11 -4.45
N ASP A 452 -9.21 19.52 -5.45
CA ASP A 452 -8.59 18.58 -6.37
C ASP A 452 -7.63 19.28 -7.37
N ALA A 453 -6.84 18.51 -8.13
CA ALA A 453 -5.84 19.07 -9.03
C ALA A 453 -6.46 19.91 -10.17
N GLU A 454 -7.60 19.48 -10.72
CA GLU A 454 -8.29 20.21 -11.79
C GLU A 454 -8.91 21.51 -11.28
N PHE A 455 -9.61 21.46 -10.14
CA PHE A 455 -10.18 22.64 -9.51
C PHE A 455 -9.08 23.65 -9.14
N THR A 456 -7.97 23.18 -8.58
CA THR A 456 -6.81 24.03 -8.27
C THR A 456 -6.28 24.73 -9.52
N HIS A 457 -6.06 23.99 -10.60
CA HIS A 457 -5.61 24.54 -11.88
C HIS A 457 -6.57 25.61 -12.41
N ASP A 458 -7.86 25.29 -12.48
CA ASP A 458 -8.87 26.19 -13.03
C ASP A 458 -9.08 27.44 -12.17
N TRP A 459 -9.00 27.30 -10.84
CA TRP A 459 -9.08 28.43 -9.90
C TRP A 459 -7.87 29.36 -10.03
N ILE A 460 -6.66 28.83 -10.16
CA ILE A 460 -5.46 29.66 -10.35
C ILE A 460 -5.57 30.45 -11.67
N LEU A 461 -5.93 29.77 -12.77
CA LEU A 461 -6.03 30.39 -14.09
C LEU A 461 -7.14 31.45 -14.17
N ASN A 462 -8.32 31.18 -13.60
CA ASN A 462 -9.50 32.02 -13.84
C ASN A 462 -9.82 32.99 -12.70
N VAL A 463 -9.46 32.65 -11.46
CA VAL A 463 -9.79 33.44 -10.27
C VAL A 463 -8.56 34.16 -9.72
N MET A 464 -7.52 33.42 -9.36
CA MET A 464 -6.33 33.98 -8.73
C MET A 464 -5.60 34.95 -9.65
N SER A 465 -5.37 34.57 -10.91
CA SER A 465 -4.71 35.41 -11.90
C SER A 465 -5.42 36.77 -12.07
N LYS A 466 -6.76 36.75 -12.11
CA LYS A 466 -7.60 37.94 -12.22
C LYS A 466 -7.52 38.80 -10.96
N TRP A 467 -7.59 38.19 -9.78
CA TRP A 467 -7.48 38.91 -8.51
C TRP A 467 -6.14 39.63 -8.37
N VAL A 468 -5.03 38.94 -8.69
CA VAL A 468 -3.68 39.51 -8.66
C VAL A 468 -3.55 40.63 -9.69
N HIS A 469 -4.04 40.44 -10.92
CA HIS A 469 -4.00 41.45 -11.97
C HIS A 469 -4.76 42.74 -11.56
N GLU A 470 -6.00 42.60 -11.06
CA GLU A 470 -6.80 43.74 -10.57
C GLU A 470 -6.12 44.47 -9.41
N TRP A 471 -5.51 43.73 -8.48
CA TRP A 471 -4.83 44.30 -7.32
C TRP A 471 -3.57 45.07 -7.70
N LEU A 472 -2.75 44.53 -8.61
CA LEU A 472 -1.56 45.21 -9.13
C LEU A 472 -1.94 46.46 -9.95
N ALA A 473 -3.00 46.39 -10.75
CA ALA A 473 -3.51 47.56 -11.48
C ALA A 473 -3.90 48.70 -10.51
N LYS A 474 -4.59 48.39 -9.41
CA LYS A 474 -4.95 49.38 -8.38
C LYS A 474 -3.73 49.97 -7.66
N ARG A 475 -2.73 49.17 -7.30
CA ARG A 475 -1.47 49.66 -6.69
C ARG A 475 -0.70 50.58 -7.63
N THR A 476 -0.68 50.25 -8.93
CA THR A 476 -0.01 51.06 -9.95
C THR A 476 -0.67 52.43 -10.09
N VAL A 477 -2.00 52.50 -10.15
CA VAL A 477 -2.76 53.75 -10.22
C VAL A 477 -2.55 54.63 -8.98
N HIS A 478 -2.55 54.03 -7.79
CA HIS A 478 -2.30 54.76 -6.53
C HIS A 478 -0.88 55.33 -6.46
N ASN A 479 0.13 54.56 -6.89
CA ASN A 479 1.52 55.02 -6.96
C ASN A 479 1.75 56.08 -8.04
N THR A 480 1.05 56.04 -9.18
CA THR A 480 1.15 57.11 -10.21
C THR A 480 0.59 58.45 -9.76
N ARG A 481 -0.40 58.48 -8.84
CA ARG A 481 -0.88 59.74 -8.24
C ARG A 481 0.15 60.40 -7.33
N LEU A 482 1.08 59.61 -6.76
CA LEU A 482 2.17 60.08 -5.91
C LEU A 482 3.50 60.31 -6.68
N ARG A 483 3.66 59.72 -7.87
CA ARG A 483 4.88 59.74 -8.70
C ARG A 483 4.78 60.58 -9.98
N SER A 484 3.89 61.57 -10.05
CA SER A 484 3.70 62.45 -11.23
C SER A 484 4.90 63.36 -11.58
N LEU A 485 6.10 63.10 -11.04
CA LEU A 485 7.32 63.87 -11.33
C LEU A 485 8.43 63.07 -12.05
N PHE A 486 8.33 61.75 -12.19
CA PHE A 486 9.30 60.96 -12.97
C PHE A 486 8.59 59.83 -13.73
N VAL A 487 8.47 60.02 -15.05
CA VAL A 487 7.90 59.04 -15.98
C VAL A 487 8.99 58.02 -16.31
N GLU A 488 8.98 56.88 -15.62
CA GLU A 488 9.61 55.67 -16.13
C GLU A 488 8.52 54.76 -16.72
N LYS A 489 8.78 54.26 -17.93
CA LYS A 489 7.90 53.44 -18.76
C LYS A 489 7.19 52.36 -17.94
N GLN A 490 5.87 52.49 -17.82
CA GLN A 490 4.98 51.45 -17.30
C GLN A 490 5.08 50.20 -18.19
N GLN A 491 5.64 49.11 -17.65
CA GLN A 491 5.40 47.78 -18.19
C GLN A 491 4.02 47.33 -17.72
N ASN A 492 3.11 47.07 -18.65
CA ASN A 492 1.85 46.39 -18.36
C ASN A 492 2.18 45.00 -17.80
N PHE A 493 1.88 44.77 -16.51
CA PHE A 493 2.05 43.45 -15.91
C PHE A 493 1.05 42.47 -16.56
N ALA A 494 1.58 41.52 -17.33
CA ALA A 494 0.86 40.33 -17.74
C ALA A 494 1.18 39.21 -16.75
N CYS A 495 0.15 38.55 -16.22
CA CYS A 495 0.32 37.37 -15.38
C CYS A 495 0.84 36.24 -16.27
N ASP A 496 2.16 36.02 -16.27
CA ASP A 496 2.80 34.99 -17.09
C ASP A 496 2.62 33.62 -16.42
N LEU A 497 1.56 32.93 -16.86
CA LEU A 497 1.15 31.60 -16.42
C LEU A 497 0.97 30.71 -17.64
N THR A 498 1.66 29.57 -17.66
CA THR A 498 1.53 28.54 -18.68
C THR A 498 0.88 27.31 -18.08
N SER A 499 -0.27 26.92 -18.65
CA SER A 499 -1.01 25.71 -18.29
C SER A 499 -0.20 24.46 -18.69
N LEU A 500 -0.02 23.51 -17.76
CA LEU A 500 0.70 22.25 -17.97
C LEU A 500 -0.13 20.95 -18.14
N PRO A 501 -1.49 20.95 -18.22
CA PRO A 501 -2.21 19.72 -18.52
C PRO A 501 -1.77 19.07 -19.83
N ILE A 502 -1.50 17.77 -19.79
CA ILE A 502 -1.21 16.93 -20.97
C ILE A 502 -2.48 16.55 -21.74
N LEU A 503 -3.65 16.66 -21.11
CA LEU A 503 -4.95 16.39 -21.71
C LEU A 503 -5.82 17.65 -21.73
N SER A 504 -6.41 17.92 -22.90
CA SER A 504 -7.34 19.03 -23.09
C SER A 504 -8.62 18.89 -22.25
N ARG A 505 -9.11 17.66 -22.04
CA ARG A 505 -10.34 17.35 -21.29
C ARG A 505 -10.20 16.09 -20.45
N ARG A 506 -11.00 15.98 -19.38
CA ARG A 506 -11.01 14.84 -18.45
C ARG A 506 -11.55 13.55 -19.06
N ASN A 507 -12.64 13.64 -19.82
CA ASN A 507 -13.30 12.47 -20.40
C ASN A 507 -12.56 12.03 -21.67
N ILE A 508 -11.51 11.22 -21.48
CA ILE A 508 -10.69 10.69 -22.57
C ILE A 508 -11.57 9.92 -23.55
N GLY A 509 -11.56 10.34 -24.82
CA GLY A 509 -12.34 9.70 -25.88
C GLY A 509 -13.82 10.06 -25.90
N ALA A 510 -14.30 11.00 -25.08
CA ALA A 510 -15.66 11.49 -25.21
C ALA A 510 -15.78 12.39 -26.45
N VAL A 511 -16.60 11.95 -27.41
CA VAL A 511 -16.83 12.63 -28.68
C VAL A 511 -18.25 13.23 -28.68
N ALA A 512 -18.35 14.57 -28.62
CA ALA A 512 -19.62 15.28 -28.80
C ALA A 512 -19.79 15.74 -30.26
N THR A 513 -18.69 16.18 -30.87
CA THR A 513 -18.61 16.79 -32.20
C THR A 513 -17.51 16.17 -33.05
N VAL A 514 -17.51 16.45 -34.36
CA VAL A 514 -16.43 16.06 -35.28
C VAL A 514 -15.09 16.72 -34.90
N ALA A 515 -15.13 17.94 -34.36
CA ALA A 515 -13.96 18.61 -33.81
C ALA A 515 -13.36 17.82 -32.65
N ASP A 516 -14.21 17.33 -31.73
CA ASP A 516 -13.74 16.51 -30.60
C ASP A 516 -13.11 15.19 -31.08
N LEU A 517 -13.73 14.53 -32.06
CA LEU A 517 -13.18 13.29 -32.65
C LEU A 517 -11.80 13.55 -33.23
N ARG A 518 -11.65 14.63 -34.00
CA ARG A 518 -10.38 15.02 -34.62
C ARG A 518 -9.31 15.34 -33.60
N ASP A 519 -9.66 16.09 -32.55
CA ASP A 519 -8.73 16.44 -31.47
C ASP A 519 -8.25 15.19 -30.74
N TRP A 520 -9.15 14.24 -30.46
CA TRP A 520 -8.78 12.96 -29.86
C TRP A 520 -7.91 12.10 -30.78
N VAL A 521 -8.27 11.95 -32.06
CA VAL A 521 -7.46 11.19 -33.02
C VAL A 521 -6.08 11.82 -33.18
N ARG A 522 -5.98 13.14 -33.23
CA ARG A 522 -4.71 13.87 -33.26
C ARG A 522 -3.89 13.62 -32.00
N TYR A 523 -4.51 13.69 -30.83
CA TYR A 523 -3.85 13.38 -29.56
C TYR A 523 -3.35 11.93 -29.52
N TYR A 524 -4.19 10.95 -29.88
CA TYR A 524 -3.80 9.54 -29.92
C TYR A 524 -2.65 9.31 -30.90
N GLN A 525 -2.71 9.91 -32.09
CA GLN A 525 -1.64 9.81 -33.08
C GLN A 525 -0.32 10.36 -32.51
N ALA A 526 -0.34 11.55 -31.91
CA ALA A 526 0.84 12.13 -31.27
C ALA A 526 1.38 11.24 -30.13
N TYR A 527 0.48 10.70 -29.30
CA TYR A 527 0.80 9.81 -28.20
C TYR A 527 1.48 8.51 -28.67
N PHE A 528 0.95 7.90 -29.73
CA PHE A 528 1.44 6.60 -30.23
C PHE A 528 2.61 6.69 -31.24
N HIS A 529 2.98 7.89 -31.70
CA HIS A 529 4.02 8.06 -32.72
C HIS A 529 5.40 7.53 -32.32
N CYS A 530 5.82 7.80 -31.07
CA CYS A 530 7.11 7.35 -30.51
C CYS A 530 6.88 6.41 -29.31
N TYR A 531 5.80 5.62 -29.37
CA TYR A 531 5.37 4.80 -28.25
C TYR A 531 6.40 3.74 -27.85
N ARG A 532 6.76 3.72 -26.55
CA ARG A 532 7.68 2.74 -25.97
C ARG A 532 7.07 1.97 -24.79
N GLY A 533 5.74 2.01 -24.65
CA GLY A 533 5.01 1.30 -23.60
C GLY A 533 4.80 -0.18 -23.92
N ALA A 534 4.00 -0.87 -23.10
CA ALA A 534 3.68 -2.28 -23.33
C ALA A 534 2.93 -2.50 -24.66
N PRO A 535 3.00 -3.71 -25.27
CA PRO A 535 2.42 -3.99 -26.58
C PRO A 535 0.96 -3.55 -26.74
N ILE A 536 0.58 -3.17 -27.96
CA ILE A 536 -0.79 -2.80 -28.30
C ILE A 536 -1.48 -4.04 -28.89
N PRO A 537 -2.65 -4.46 -28.33
CA PRO A 537 -3.39 -5.59 -28.88
C PRO A 537 -3.74 -5.37 -30.36
N GLN A 538 -3.57 -6.41 -31.19
CA GLN A 538 -3.88 -6.35 -32.63
C GLN A 538 -5.32 -5.86 -32.88
N LYS A 539 -6.28 -6.35 -32.07
CA LYS A 539 -7.68 -5.93 -32.12
C LYS A 539 -7.85 -4.40 -32.09
N THR A 540 -7.08 -3.70 -31.26
CA THR A 540 -7.12 -2.24 -31.17
C THR A 540 -6.72 -1.57 -32.48
N VAL A 541 -5.73 -2.11 -33.19
CA VAL A 541 -5.34 -1.60 -34.51
C VAL A 541 -6.41 -1.92 -35.56
N CYS A 542 -6.98 -3.12 -35.52
CA CYS A 542 -8.08 -3.52 -36.41
C CYS A 542 -9.33 -2.64 -36.23
N ASP A 543 -9.70 -2.29 -35.00
CA ASP A 543 -10.84 -1.41 -34.71
C ASP A 543 -10.65 -0.03 -35.37
N VAL A 544 -9.44 0.52 -35.34
CA VAL A 544 -9.11 1.79 -36.04
C VAL A 544 -9.15 1.61 -37.55
N LEU A 545 -8.65 0.49 -38.09
CA LEU A 545 -8.68 0.21 -39.52
C LEU A 545 -10.12 0.03 -40.05
N HIS A 546 -11.01 -0.59 -39.27
CA HIS A 546 -12.44 -0.64 -39.61
C HIS A 546 -13.05 0.76 -39.69
N LEU A 547 -12.69 1.68 -38.79
CA LEU A 547 -13.12 3.08 -38.90
C LEU A 547 -12.56 3.76 -40.15
N VAL A 548 -11.28 3.54 -40.47
CA VAL A 548 -10.68 4.05 -41.71
C VAL A 548 -11.48 3.56 -42.91
N ALA A 549 -11.72 2.25 -43.02
CA ALA A 549 -12.49 1.62 -44.09
C ALA A 549 -13.91 2.22 -44.22
N ARG A 550 -14.61 2.37 -43.09
CA ARG A 550 -15.98 2.91 -43.04
C ARG A 550 -16.08 4.35 -43.54
N HIS A 551 -15.07 5.18 -43.25
CA HIS A 551 -15.07 6.60 -43.58
C HIS A 551 -14.26 6.97 -44.83
N LEU A 552 -13.72 5.99 -45.58
CA LEU A 552 -12.96 6.24 -46.82
C LEU A 552 -13.67 7.14 -47.82
N ARG A 553 -15.00 7.08 -47.89
CA ARG A 553 -15.83 7.92 -48.79
C ARG A 553 -15.65 9.43 -48.58
N HIS A 554 -15.11 9.84 -47.43
CA HIS A 554 -14.86 11.24 -47.08
C HIS A 554 -13.42 11.69 -47.42
N ALA A 555 -12.53 10.78 -47.84
CA ALA A 555 -11.18 11.11 -48.27
C ALA A 555 -11.16 11.61 -49.72
N ASP A 556 -10.35 12.63 -50.01
CA ASP A 556 -10.07 13.08 -51.37
C ASP A 556 -9.03 12.18 -52.06
N SER A 557 -8.72 12.44 -53.33
CA SER A 557 -7.77 11.62 -54.10
C SER A 557 -6.39 11.55 -53.48
N ASP A 558 -5.95 12.62 -52.81
CA ASP A 558 -4.63 12.68 -52.18
C ASP A 558 -4.63 11.96 -50.83
N GLY A 559 -5.71 12.05 -50.06
CA GLY A 559 -5.93 11.24 -48.86
C GLY A 559 -5.98 9.74 -49.17
N LEU A 560 -6.67 9.33 -50.24
CA LEU A 560 -6.69 7.93 -50.67
C LEU A 560 -5.29 7.42 -51.07
N LYS A 561 -4.49 8.22 -51.78
CA LYS A 561 -3.08 7.89 -52.09
C LYS A 561 -2.24 7.79 -50.83
N PHE A 562 -2.41 8.70 -49.88
CA PHE A 562 -1.69 8.65 -48.60
C PHE A 562 -2.00 7.38 -47.82
N ILE A 563 -3.28 7.00 -47.72
CA ILE A 563 -3.70 5.79 -47.00
C ILE A 563 -3.07 4.55 -47.65
N ARG A 564 -3.08 4.45 -48.98
CA ARG A 564 -2.41 3.37 -49.72
C ARG A 564 -0.93 3.27 -49.37
N MET A 565 -0.23 4.39 -49.44
CA MET A 565 1.21 4.45 -49.16
C MET A 565 1.52 4.07 -47.70
N ARG A 566 0.74 4.56 -46.73
CA ARG A 566 0.97 4.29 -45.30
C ARG A 566 0.65 2.87 -44.87
N LEU A 567 -0.38 2.26 -45.45
CA LEU A 567 -0.76 0.89 -45.14
C LEU A 567 -0.07 -0.14 -46.06
N HIS A 568 0.83 0.31 -46.94
CA HIS A 568 1.53 -0.52 -47.91
C HIS A 568 0.58 -1.37 -48.78
N LEU A 569 -0.50 -0.73 -49.26
CA LEU A 569 -1.54 -1.35 -50.07
C LEU A 569 -1.30 -1.13 -51.57
N GLY A 570 -1.78 -2.07 -52.39
CA GLY A 570 -1.65 -1.99 -53.85
C GLY A 570 -2.71 -1.10 -54.50
N ASP A 571 -2.82 -1.17 -55.83
CA ASP A 571 -3.75 -0.35 -56.62
C ASP A 571 -5.19 -0.91 -56.71
N ARG A 572 -5.54 -1.92 -55.89
CA ARG A 572 -6.89 -2.54 -55.89
C ARG A 572 -7.91 -1.66 -55.16
N ASP A 573 -9.16 -2.13 -55.05
CA ASP A 573 -10.16 -1.47 -54.21
C ASP A 573 -9.65 -1.32 -52.77
N LEU A 574 -9.60 -0.07 -52.29
CA LEU A 574 -8.95 0.27 -51.02
C LEU A 574 -9.70 -0.32 -49.82
N ALA A 575 -11.04 -0.35 -49.87
CA ALA A 575 -11.84 -0.91 -48.80
C ALA A 575 -11.61 -2.43 -48.68
N GLN A 576 -11.63 -3.16 -49.79
CA GLN A 576 -11.35 -4.60 -49.81
C GLN A 576 -9.93 -4.93 -49.35
N ASP A 577 -8.94 -4.11 -49.72
CA ASP A 577 -7.55 -4.33 -49.29
C ASP A 577 -7.37 -4.08 -47.78
N ILE A 578 -8.07 -3.09 -47.19
CA ILE A 578 -8.09 -2.89 -45.73
C ILE A 578 -8.79 -4.07 -45.02
N GLU A 579 -9.93 -4.55 -45.52
CA GLU A 579 -10.60 -5.73 -44.95
C GLU A 579 -9.74 -7.00 -45.01
N ARG A 580 -8.95 -7.17 -46.07
CA ARG A 580 -7.95 -8.24 -46.13
C ARG A 580 -6.85 -8.07 -45.10
N LEU A 581 -6.39 -6.84 -44.83
CA LEU A 581 -5.40 -6.59 -43.77
C LEU A 581 -5.93 -7.00 -42.40
N ILE A 582 -7.21 -6.72 -42.13
CA ILE A 582 -7.85 -7.02 -40.84
C ILE A 582 -7.99 -8.53 -40.59
N THR A 583 -8.14 -9.32 -41.65
CA THR A 583 -8.33 -10.78 -41.57
C THR A 583 -7.01 -11.59 -41.57
N LEU A 584 -5.85 -10.93 -41.57
CA LEU A 584 -4.55 -11.60 -41.48
C LEU A 584 -4.29 -12.21 -40.10
N SER A 585 -3.51 -13.31 -40.07
CA SER A 585 -2.97 -13.88 -38.83
C SER A 585 -1.99 -12.90 -38.15
N GLU A 586 -1.78 -13.08 -36.84
CA GLU A 586 -0.88 -12.24 -36.02
C GLU A 586 0.52 -12.12 -36.63
N ASP A 587 1.13 -13.24 -37.03
CA ASP A 587 2.47 -13.25 -37.63
C ASP A 587 2.56 -12.41 -38.91
N ALA A 588 1.57 -12.56 -39.80
CA ALA A 588 1.50 -11.81 -41.06
C ALA A 588 1.21 -10.32 -40.83
N PHE A 589 0.54 -9.98 -39.74
CA PHE A 589 0.28 -8.60 -39.33
C PHE A 589 1.57 -7.91 -38.83
N ILE A 590 2.37 -8.63 -38.03
CA ILE A 590 3.66 -8.16 -37.49
C ILE A 590 4.69 -7.96 -38.61
N GLU A 591 4.80 -8.91 -39.55
CA GLU A 591 5.70 -8.80 -40.70
C GLU A 591 5.48 -7.53 -41.54
N ARG A 592 4.21 -7.08 -41.65
CA ARG A 592 3.83 -5.85 -42.37
C ARG A 592 4.16 -4.56 -41.61
N ARG A 593 4.72 -4.65 -40.40
CA ARG A 593 5.06 -3.52 -39.50
C ARG A 593 3.91 -2.52 -39.32
N LEU A 594 2.66 -3.01 -39.33
CA LEU A 594 1.49 -2.17 -39.10
C LEU A 594 1.44 -1.80 -37.62
N ASN A 595 1.41 -0.50 -37.34
CA ASN A 595 1.29 0.02 -35.98
C ASN A 595 0.07 0.94 -35.85
N LEU A 596 -0.33 1.16 -34.60
CA LEU A 596 -1.48 2.00 -34.26
C LEU A 596 -1.30 3.45 -34.78
N ASP A 597 -0.08 4.01 -34.76
CA ASP A 597 0.24 5.33 -35.31
C ASP A 597 -0.16 5.44 -36.79
N SER A 598 0.18 4.44 -37.61
CA SER A 598 -0.14 4.44 -39.04
C SER A 598 -1.64 4.41 -39.30
N ALA A 599 -2.39 3.59 -38.55
CA ALA A 599 -3.85 3.54 -38.64
C ALA A 599 -4.49 4.88 -38.21
N LEU A 600 -4.02 5.48 -37.11
CA LEU A 600 -4.50 6.77 -36.61
C LEU A 600 -4.18 7.92 -37.57
N ARG A 601 -3.01 7.94 -38.21
CA ARG A 601 -2.67 8.92 -39.27
C ARG A 601 -3.62 8.83 -40.46
N CYS A 602 -4.01 7.62 -40.86
CA CYS A 602 -4.99 7.41 -41.92
C CYS A 602 -6.36 7.99 -41.51
N LEU A 603 -6.82 7.69 -40.29
CA LEU A 603 -8.07 8.23 -39.77
C LEU A 603 -8.03 9.76 -39.65
N LEU A 604 -6.91 10.33 -39.20
CA LEU A 604 -6.73 11.76 -39.03
C LEU A 604 -6.92 12.53 -40.34
N ILE A 605 -6.35 12.04 -41.44
CA ILE A 605 -6.51 12.68 -42.77
C ILE A 605 -7.97 12.69 -43.23
N ILE A 606 -8.74 11.65 -42.92
CA ILE A 606 -10.17 11.62 -43.21
C ILE A 606 -10.90 12.69 -42.36
N MET A 607 -10.55 12.80 -41.08
CA MET A 607 -11.18 13.74 -40.14
C MET A 607 -10.76 15.21 -40.34
N GLU A 608 -9.60 15.48 -40.93
CA GLU A 608 -9.13 16.85 -41.23
C GLU A 608 -10.04 17.60 -42.19
N LYS A 609 -10.81 16.88 -43.02
CA LYS A 609 -11.78 17.46 -43.95
C LYS A 609 -13.11 17.86 -43.30
N GLU A 610 -13.24 17.67 -41.98
CA GLU A 610 -14.46 17.95 -41.22
C GLU A 610 -15.71 17.31 -41.85
N PRO A 611 -15.74 15.98 -42.01
CA PRO A 611 -16.91 15.32 -42.56
C PRO A 611 -18.14 15.62 -41.71
N ASP A 612 -19.27 15.92 -42.34
CA ASP A 612 -20.54 16.05 -41.63
C ASP A 612 -21.00 14.65 -41.21
N LEU A 613 -20.76 14.32 -39.93
CA LEU A 613 -21.07 13.01 -39.35
C LEU A 613 -22.28 13.13 -38.42
N PRO A 614 -23.35 12.33 -38.65
CA PRO A 614 -24.47 12.30 -37.74
C PRO A 614 -24.06 11.71 -36.39
N ARG A 615 -24.86 11.97 -35.35
CA ARG A 615 -24.57 11.55 -33.97
C ARG A 615 -24.28 10.05 -33.84
N SER A 616 -25.01 9.20 -34.56
CA SER A 616 -24.79 7.74 -34.56
C SER A 616 -23.42 7.31 -35.06
N GLU A 617 -22.84 8.04 -36.03
CA GLU A 617 -21.49 7.77 -36.53
C GLU A 617 -20.43 8.24 -35.54
N LEU A 618 -20.68 9.35 -34.84
CA LEU A 618 -19.79 9.82 -33.77
C LEU A 618 -19.79 8.86 -32.56
N ASP A 619 -20.95 8.34 -32.18
CA ASP A 619 -21.06 7.33 -31.11
C ASP A 619 -20.35 6.03 -31.52
N HIS A 620 -20.52 5.58 -32.78
CA HIS A 620 -19.78 4.42 -33.30
C HIS A 620 -18.27 4.65 -33.33
N ALA A 621 -17.80 5.81 -33.79
CA ALA A 621 -16.38 6.16 -33.78
C ALA A 621 -15.81 6.21 -32.36
N SER A 622 -16.56 6.78 -31.41
CA SER A 622 -16.22 6.78 -29.98
C SER A 622 -16.12 5.37 -29.41
N ASP A 623 -17.04 4.47 -29.78
CA ASP A 623 -17.04 3.07 -29.34
C ASP A 623 -15.85 2.29 -29.91
N SER A 624 -15.57 2.44 -31.21
CA SER A 624 -14.43 1.80 -31.88
C SER A 624 -13.08 2.31 -31.37
N LEU A 625 -12.99 3.59 -30.96
CA LEU A 625 -11.79 4.16 -30.35
C LEU A 625 -11.69 3.88 -28.84
N ARG A 626 -12.67 3.20 -28.22
CA ARG A 626 -12.67 2.93 -26.77
C ARG A 626 -11.45 2.15 -26.31
N ALA A 627 -10.96 1.21 -27.12
CA ALA A 627 -9.74 0.47 -26.78
C ALA A 627 -8.49 1.37 -26.79
N VAL A 628 -8.41 2.31 -27.74
CA VAL A 628 -7.32 3.29 -27.84
C VAL A 628 -7.36 4.26 -26.64
N SER A 629 -8.54 4.81 -26.34
CA SER A 629 -8.73 5.74 -25.22
C SER A 629 -8.51 5.06 -23.87
N GLY A 630 -8.96 3.80 -23.74
CA GLY A 630 -8.68 2.93 -22.59
C GLY A 630 -7.18 2.75 -22.39
N ARG A 631 -6.44 2.45 -23.47
CA ARG A 631 -4.99 2.26 -23.35
C ARG A 631 -4.24 3.52 -22.94
N VAL A 632 -4.58 4.67 -23.52
CA VAL A 632 -4.04 5.97 -23.09
C VAL A 632 -4.33 6.19 -21.62
N ARG A 633 -5.56 5.95 -21.16
CA ARG A 633 -5.94 6.12 -19.75
C ARG A 633 -5.09 5.23 -18.85
N GLU A 634 -4.91 3.97 -19.21
CA GLU A 634 -4.07 3.01 -18.48
C GLU A 634 -2.62 3.47 -18.40
N ASP A 635 -2.02 3.88 -19.52
CA ASP A 635 -0.63 4.36 -19.54
C ASP A 635 -0.47 5.62 -18.69
N LEU A 636 -1.44 6.54 -18.71
CA LEU A 636 -1.43 7.74 -17.88
C LEU A 636 -1.54 7.40 -16.39
N LEU A 637 -2.42 6.47 -16.01
CA LEU A 637 -2.49 5.96 -14.64
C LEU A 637 -1.15 5.34 -14.23
N CYS A 638 -0.56 4.51 -15.09
CA CYS A 638 0.75 3.93 -14.83
C CYS A 638 1.80 5.02 -14.64
N SER A 639 1.84 6.05 -15.48
CA SER A 639 2.80 7.15 -15.36
C SER A 639 2.62 8.03 -14.12
N ALA A 640 1.41 8.06 -13.55
CA ALA A 640 1.14 8.79 -12.31
C ALA A 640 1.77 8.11 -11.09
N PHE A 641 1.89 6.78 -11.11
CA PHE A 641 2.42 5.98 -10.00
C PHE A 641 3.84 5.44 -10.25
N SER A 642 4.21 5.21 -11.51
CA SER A 642 5.55 4.82 -11.92
C SER A 642 6.33 6.06 -12.36
N MET A 643 7.51 6.27 -11.80
CA MET A 643 8.51 7.22 -12.31
C MET A 643 9.10 6.72 -13.64
N ALA A 644 8.25 6.50 -14.64
CA ALA A 644 8.65 6.43 -16.02
C ALA A 644 8.71 7.88 -16.53
N GLY A 645 9.92 8.42 -16.59
CA GLY A 645 10.16 9.53 -17.50
C GLY A 645 9.72 9.10 -18.88
N LEU A 646 8.57 9.59 -19.34
CA LEU A 646 8.40 9.88 -20.75
C LEU A 646 9.51 10.88 -21.10
N ALA A 647 10.66 10.35 -21.49
CA ALA A 647 11.58 11.08 -22.33
C ALA A 647 10.89 11.14 -23.70
N GLY A 648 10.17 12.24 -23.90
CA GLY A 648 9.64 12.71 -25.17
C GLY A 648 9.93 14.19 -25.23
#